data_AF-A0A8T4Q4X6-F1
#
_entry.id   AF-A0A8T4Q4X6-F1
#
_cell.length_a   1.000
_cell.length_b   1.000
_cell.length_c   1.000
_cell.angle_alpha   90.00
_cell.angle_beta   90.00
_cell.angle_gamma   90.00
#
_symmetry.space_group_name_H-M   'P 1'
#
loop_
_entity.id
_entity.type
_entity.pdbx_description
1 polymer ?
#
loop_
_entity_poly.entity_id
_entity_poly.type
_entity_poly.pdbx_seq_one_letter_code
_entity_poly.pdbx_strand_id
1 'polypeptide(L)'
;MCGIIGAFNRENASQIVREGLAIIRERGRDGYGHYDGKHLAHAESVDDLPFTASPSIVGHALHAIVDVIPEPIKDGDGVLSANCEIYNWKELSKKHAVQAENDAVLLLKLINKAGVEKALEEIRGVYAFAYWKGDDIFIARDIIGIKPLWYSVEGGLVFCSEKKGMEKHCKRVAELNPRTILRYDLKTGRVLEIKRPFFPLEPAIDDEQEALQLLGKRLKEGVAMRIPGHKFGLLFSGGLDSAIIAKLLKDSGKEFTCYAAAIGEKSQDAVHAKEAAAALGLPLRTVIIDKDAVEGYLERIVPLVEDNNVAKIGVALPLYVACESARKDGCRVIFSGSGADEVFGGYHRHKGSPEVNKDCYSDVLKLYEKNCYRDDVVTMNNNLELRVPFLDKGVVALGLRIGPSLKIKSGGGKPVEKYILRQLASEMGIPAGVSFRPKKAAQYGSGADAIIGTLAKKRKLSKSAYLAMFLRRPIMKLGALLSSGKDSLFAAYIMKRQNYEIACGITLQSGNPSSYMFHTPNIELVKLQAEAMGIPLVMRQTAGEKEKELDDLRKALEEAKLRHGIEGIVSGALFSDYQRSRIEKVGDELGLKLFSPLWHMDQEQELRQLLREGFEVIFVSVAAEGLDGSWLGRRITEKDVDRLAALRKKNGLNVAGEGGEYESLVVDCPMFGKKIKVMGLSMAGEGISVLLHIGKAGLKAK
;
A
#
# COMPACT_ATOMS: atom_id res chain seq x y z
N MET A 1 -13.00 6.61 15.11
CA MET A 1 -13.71 5.37 14.73
C MET A 1 -13.20 4.16 15.50
N CYS A 2 -13.88 3.04 15.41
CA CYS A 2 -13.61 1.91 16.28
C CYS A 2 -12.45 1.03 15.81
N GLY A 3 -12.00 0.14 16.70
CA GLY A 3 -11.17 -1.01 16.38
C GLY A 3 -11.99 -2.29 16.55
N ILE A 4 -11.91 -3.21 15.58
CA ILE A 4 -12.54 -4.52 15.66
C ILE A 4 -11.48 -5.62 15.62
N ILE A 5 -11.73 -6.71 16.34
CA ILE A 5 -10.89 -7.90 16.34
C ILE A 5 -11.76 -9.13 16.58
N GLY A 6 -11.39 -10.28 16.04
CA GLY A 6 -12.05 -11.53 16.36
C GLY A 6 -11.15 -12.71 16.11
N ALA A 7 -11.37 -13.79 16.85
CA ALA A 7 -10.67 -15.06 16.71
C ALA A 7 -11.68 -16.19 16.88
N PHE A 8 -11.74 -17.09 15.91
CA PHE A 8 -12.74 -18.16 15.80
C PHE A 8 -12.07 -19.49 15.50
N ASN A 9 -12.56 -20.55 16.12
CA ASN A 9 -11.96 -21.89 16.06
C ASN A 9 -10.49 -21.91 16.48
N ARG A 10 -10.14 -21.16 17.54
CA ARG A 10 -8.78 -21.06 18.08
C ARG A 10 -8.79 -21.37 19.57
N GLU A 11 -8.01 -22.33 20.04
CA GLU A 11 -7.94 -22.67 21.48
C GLU A 11 -7.58 -21.46 22.36
N ASN A 12 -6.75 -20.55 21.85
CA ASN A 12 -6.33 -19.34 22.54
C ASN A 12 -7.06 -18.07 22.07
N ALA A 13 -8.28 -18.17 21.51
CA ALA A 13 -8.99 -17.03 20.92
C ALA A 13 -9.15 -15.84 21.89
N SER A 14 -9.52 -16.10 23.15
CA SER A 14 -9.64 -15.04 24.18
C SER A 14 -8.33 -14.29 24.41
N GLN A 15 -7.18 -14.99 24.39
CA GLN A 15 -5.87 -14.35 24.52
C GLN A 15 -5.57 -13.47 23.29
N ILE A 16 -5.86 -13.97 22.08
CA ILE A 16 -5.65 -13.22 20.83
C ILE A 16 -6.45 -11.91 20.87
N VAL A 17 -7.75 -11.98 21.21
CA VAL A 17 -8.62 -10.80 21.28
C VAL A 17 -8.16 -9.82 22.36
N ARG A 18 -7.81 -10.30 23.56
CA ARG A 18 -7.32 -9.43 24.65
C ARG A 18 -6.05 -8.68 24.26
N GLU A 19 -5.04 -9.40 23.77
CA GLU A 19 -3.77 -8.79 23.36
C GLU A 19 -3.96 -7.83 22.18
N GLY A 20 -4.80 -8.20 21.21
CA GLY A 20 -5.04 -7.36 20.04
C GLY A 20 -5.83 -6.09 20.37
N LEU A 21 -6.85 -6.15 21.25
CA LEU A 21 -7.53 -4.96 21.77
C LEU A 21 -6.56 -3.99 22.46
N ALA A 22 -5.64 -4.52 23.26
CA ALA A 22 -4.60 -3.70 23.90
C ALA A 22 -3.67 -3.02 22.89
N ILE A 23 -3.36 -3.67 21.77
CA ILE A 23 -2.53 -3.12 20.68
C ILE A 23 -3.27 -2.03 19.90
N ILE A 24 -4.57 -2.22 19.60
CA ILE A 24 -5.37 -1.29 18.79
C ILE A 24 -6.17 -0.28 19.62
N ARG A 25 -5.92 -0.19 20.93
CA ARG A 25 -6.61 0.72 21.87
C ARG A 25 -6.62 2.19 21.43
N GLU A 26 -5.65 2.59 20.62
CA GLU A 26 -5.58 3.97 20.12
C GLU A 26 -6.66 4.30 19.10
N ARG A 27 -7.30 3.28 18.49
CA ARG A 27 -8.45 3.49 17.62
C ARG A 27 -9.66 3.95 18.43
N GLY A 28 -9.95 3.27 19.53
CA GLY A 28 -11.10 3.53 20.38
C GLY A 28 -10.74 3.49 21.86
N ARG A 29 -11.01 4.60 22.56
CA ARG A 29 -10.71 4.80 23.98
C ARG A 29 -11.98 5.05 24.81
N ASP A 30 -13.16 5.04 24.20
CA ASP A 30 -14.42 5.39 24.88
C ASP A 30 -15.08 4.18 25.53
N GLY A 31 -14.60 2.96 25.23
CA GLY A 31 -15.08 1.73 25.81
C GLY A 31 -14.56 0.51 25.06
N TYR A 32 -14.69 -0.65 25.68
CA TYR A 32 -14.28 -1.94 25.14
C TYR A 32 -15.37 -2.97 25.37
N GLY A 33 -15.41 -3.98 24.51
CA GLY A 33 -16.35 -5.08 24.69
C GLY A 33 -15.96 -6.32 23.94
N HIS A 34 -16.60 -7.43 24.29
CA HIS A 34 -16.52 -8.67 23.52
C HIS A 34 -17.76 -9.53 23.66
N TYR A 35 -17.91 -10.46 22.72
CA TYR A 35 -18.88 -11.54 22.77
C TYR A 35 -18.18 -12.88 22.50
N ASP A 36 -18.33 -13.83 23.42
CA ASP A 36 -17.63 -15.13 23.40
C ASP A 36 -18.51 -16.30 22.88
N GLY A 37 -19.68 -15.99 22.32
CA GLY A 37 -20.69 -16.96 21.90
C GLY A 37 -21.78 -17.21 22.94
N LYS A 38 -21.56 -16.81 24.20
CA LYS A 38 -22.50 -16.99 25.32
C LYS A 38 -22.73 -15.69 26.08
N HIS A 39 -21.65 -14.97 26.40
CA HIS A 39 -21.64 -13.78 27.22
C HIS A 39 -21.24 -12.58 26.37
N LEU A 40 -22.00 -11.50 26.52
CA LEU A 40 -21.65 -10.16 26.03
C LEU A 40 -21.15 -9.36 27.24
N ALA A 41 -19.97 -8.78 27.13
CA ALA A 41 -19.39 -7.96 28.20
C ALA A 41 -18.86 -6.65 27.62
N HIS A 42 -18.98 -5.58 28.41
CA HIS A 42 -18.45 -4.25 28.12
C HIS A 42 -17.72 -3.70 29.34
N ALA A 43 -16.70 -2.88 29.12
CA ALA A 43 -15.90 -2.22 30.15
C ALA A 43 -15.35 -0.89 29.64
N GLU A 44 -14.94 -0.01 30.55
CA GLU A 44 -14.29 1.27 30.20
C GLU A 44 -12.84 1.08 29.75
N SER A 45 -12.17 0.02 30.23
CA SER A 45 -10.79 -0.32 29.88
C SER A 45 -10.66 -1.77 29.40
N VAL A 46 -9.63 -2.07 28.60
CA VAL A 46 -9.31 -3.44 28.18
C VAL A 46 -8.91 -4.31 29.36
N ASP A 47 -8.29 -3.72 30.38
CA ASP A 47 -7.78 -4.45 31.54
C ASP A 47 -8.91 -4.90 32.47
N ASP A 48 -10.02 -4.16 32.50
CA ASP A 48 -11.22 -4.48 33.28
C ASP A 48 -12.20 -5.40 32.54
N LEU A 49 -11.95 -5.69 31.26
CA LEU A 49 -12.84 -6.49 30.43
C LEU A 49 -12.72 -7.99 30.82
N PRO A 50 -13.81 -8.65 31.27
CA PRO A 50 -13.70 -10.01 31.79
C PRO A 50 -13.56 -11.03 30.66
N PHE A 51 -12.46 -11.79 30.64
CA PHE A 51 -12.23 -12.86 29.66
C PHE A 51 -12.41 -14.25 30.29
N THR A 52 -13.20 -15.08 29.63
CA THR A 52 -13.30 -16.53 29.87
C THR A 52 -12.59 -17.28 28.75
N ALA A 53 -12.24 -18.55 28.98
CA ALA A 53 -11.72 -19.38 27.90
C ALA A 53 -12.85 -19.69 26.90
N SER A 54 -12.69 -19.22 25.66
CA SER A 54 -13.61 -19.51 24.56
C SER A 54 -12.81 -19.78 23.28
N PRO A 55 -13.23 -20.73 22.44
CA PRO A 55 -12.61 -20.97 21.14
C PRO A 55 -13.01 -19.95 20.07
N SER A 56 -14.04 -19.13 20.34
CA SER A 56 -14.61 -18.16 19.40
C SER A 56 -15.05 -16.89 20.12
N ILE A 57 -14.52 -15.75 19.71
CA ILE A 57 -14.76 -14.46 20.35
C ILE A 57 -14.62 -13.32 19.34
N VAL A 58 -15.49 -12.32 19.45
CA VAL A 58 -15.37 -11.04 18.75
C VAL A 58 -15.24 -9.91 19.76
N GLY A 59 -14.26 -9.04 19.57
CA GLY A 59 -13.98 -7.89 20.41
C GLY A 59 -14.16 -6.56 19.67
N HIS A 60 -14.24 -5.49 20.46
CA HIS A 60 -14.40 -4.12 19.98
C HIS A 60 -13.69 -3.11 20.89
N ALA A 61 -13.13 -2.06 20.27
CA ALA A 61 -12.61 -0.86 20.92
C ALA A 61 -13.37 0.37 20.36
N LEU A 62 -14.18 1.01 21.19
CA LEU A 62 -15.18 2.01 20.80
C LEU A 62 -14.57 3.41 20.67
N HIS A 63 -14.94 4.09 19.60
CA HIS A 63 -14.81 5.55 19.46
C HIS A 63 -16.16 6.14 19.06
N ALA A 64 -16.91 6.60 20.04
CA ALA A 64 -18.29 7.03 19.92
C ALA A 64 -18.41 8.39 19.19
N ILE A 65 -18.88 8.40 17.94
CA ILE A 65 -19.19 9.62 17.18
C ILE A 65 -20.68 9.97 17.24
N VAL A 66 -21.53 8.95 17.06
CA VAL A 66 -23.00 9.04 17.07
C VAL A 66 -23.52 8.25 18.27
N ASP A 67 -23.78 8.98 19.35
CA ASP A 67 -24.16 8.44 20.67
C ASP A 67 -23.13 7.44 21.24
N VAL A 68 -23.28 7.06 22.50
CA VAL A 68 -22.38 6.11 23.17
C VAL A 68 -23.10 4.77 23.31
N ILE A 69 -22.98 3.92 22.29
CA ILE A 69 -23.52 2.55 22.31
C ILE A 69 -22.33 1.58 22.46
N PRO A 70 -22.26 0.81 23.56
CA PRO A 70 -21.24 -0.22 23.72
C PRO A 70 -21.34 -1.30 22.63
N GLU A 71 -20.19 -1.65 22.06
CA GLU A 71 -20.06 -2.71 21.05
C GLU A 71 -19.15 -3.84 21.56
N PRO A 72 -19.31 -5.10 21.11
CA PRO A 72 -20.25 -5.58 20.08
C PRO A 72 -21.73 -5.40 20.43
N ILE A 73 -22.58 -5.28 19.42
CA ILE A 73 -24.03 -5.13 19.53
C ILE A 73 -24.68 -6.48 19.25
N LYS A 74 -25.66 -6.88 20.06
CA LYS A 74 -26.44 -8.10 19.85
C LYS A 74 -27.92 -7.77 19.63
N ASP A 75 -28.51 -8.36 18.60
CA ASP A 75 -29.94 -8.25 18.28
C ASP A 75 -30.45 -9.63 17.85
N GLY A 76 -31.28 -10.25 18.68
CA GLY A 76 -31.66 -11.65 18.53
C GLY A 76 -30.46 -12.60 18.60
N ASP A 77 -30.25 -13.35 17.52
CA ASP A 77 -29.15 -14.29 17.33
C ASP A 77 -27.96 -13.70 16.53
N GLY A 78 -28.09 -12.46 16.05
CA GLY A 78 -27.06 -11.74 15.33
C GLY A 78 -26.22 -10.86 16.25
N VAL A 79 -24.89 -10.89 16.06
CA VAL A 79 -23.93 -10.05 16.77
C VAL A 79 -23.08 -9.28 15.76
N LEU A 80 -22.93 -7.97 15.95
CA LEU A 80 -22.13 -7.08 15.10
C LEU A 80 -21.01 -6.43 15.93
N SER A 81 -19.80 -6.40 15.38
CA SER A 81 -18.73 -5.48 15.79
C SER A 81 -18.33 -4.68 14.56
N ALA A 82 -18.49 -3.36 14.58
CA ALA A 82 -18.31 -2.53 13.39
C ALA A 82 -17.46 -1.27 13.66
N ASN A 83 -16.49 -1.02 12.80
CA ASN A 83 -15.95 0.31 12.57
C ASN A 83 -16.72 0.91 11.39
N CYS A 84 -17.82 1.64 11.64
CA CYS A 84 -18.67 2.18 10.58
C CYS A 84 -19.11 3.62 10.79
N GLU A 85 -19.47 4.25 9.67
CA GLU A 85 -20.27 5.47 9.57
C GLU A 85 -21.25 5.30 8.41
N ILE A 86 -22.51 4.97 8.69
CA ILE A 86 -23.56 4.79 7.68
C ILE A 86 -24.38 6.08 7.53
N TYR A 87 -23.95 6.97 6.66
CA TYR A 87 -24.51 8.32 6.53
C TYR A 87 -26.01 8.37 6.17
N ASN A 88 -26.55 7.36 5.48
CA ASN A 88 -27.98 7.27 5.16
C ASN A 88 -28.80 6.43 6.17
N TRP A 89 -28.28 6.21 7.38
CA TRP A 89 -28.94 5.33 8.35
C TRP A 89 -30.36 5.77 8.71
N LYS A 90 -30.60 7.07 8.93
CA LYS A 90 -31.94 7.58 9.27
C LYS A 90 -32.97 7.33 8.18
N GLU A 91 -32.55 7.41 6.92
CA GLU A 91 -33.39 7.11 5.75
C GLU A 91 -33.73 5.61 5.72
N LEU A 92 -32.71 4.76 5.86
CA LEU A 92 -32.87 3.31 5.85
C LEU A 92 -33.69 2.80 7.04
N SER A 93 -33.54 3.41 8.23
CA SER A 93 -34.31 3.08 9.42
C SER A 93 -35.81 3.24 9.16
N LYS A 94 -36.20 4.36 8.53
CA LYS A 94 -37.58 4.61 8.12
C LYS A 94 -38.02 3.65 7.00
N LYS A 95 -37.22 3.53 5.93
CA LYS A 95 -37.53 2.69 4.76
C LYS A 95 -37.80 1.23 5.14
N HIS A 96 -37.00 0.69 6.06
CA HIS A 96 -37.07 -0.71 6.48
C HIS A 96 -37.90 -0.91 7.76
N ALA A 97 -38.49 0.14 8.31
CA ALA A 97 -39.24 0.10 9.58
C ALA A 97 -38.44 -0.58 10.71
N VAL A 98 -37.15 -0.24 10.82
CA VAL A 98 -36.27 -0.72 11.90
C VAL A 98 -35.97 0.43 12.84
N GLN A 99 -36.25 0.26 14.13
CA GLN A 99 -35.87 1.23 15.16
C GLN A 99 -34.37 1.08 15.42
N ALA A 100 -33.59 2.08 15.01
CA ALA A 100 -32.15 2.12 15.24
C ALA A 100 -31.79 3.45 15.91
N GLU A 101 -30.99 3.40 16.96
CA GLU A 101 -30.54 4.56 17.71
C GLU A 101 -29.34 5.23 17.03
N ASN A 102 -28.48 4.42 16.40
CA ASN A 102 -27.35 4.89 15.60
C ASN A 102 -27.18 4.05 14.32
N ASP A 103 -26.10 4.36 13.59
CA ASP A 103 -25.77 3.76 12.31
C ASP A 103 -25.26 2.30 12.43
N ALA A 104 -24.56 1.94 13.51
CA ALA A 104 -24.14 0.57 13.79
C ALA A 104 -25.33 -0.35 14.12
N VAL A 105 -26.27 0.11 14.95
CA VAL A 105 -27.51 -0.63 15.24
C VAL A 105 -28.34 -0.80 13.96
N LEU A 106 -28.42 0.24 13.12
CA LEU A 106 -29.08 0.11 11.82
C LEU A 106 -28.41 -0.99 10.99
N LEU A 107 -27.09 -0.99 10.88
CA LEU A 107 -26.36 -1.98 10.09
C LEU A 107 -26.68 -3.40 10.56
N LEU A 108 -26.66 -3.66 11.88
CA LEU A 108 -27.02 -4.95 12.44
C LEU A 108 -28.47 -5.34 12.09
N LYS A 109 -29.44 -4.45 12.34
CA LYS A 109 -30.86 -4.74 12.09
C LYS A 109 -31.16 -4.94 10.61
N LEU A 110 -30.50 -4.19 9.73
CA LEU A 110 -30.64 -4.34 8.29
C LEU A 110 -30.04 -5.68 7.81
N ILE A 111 -28.88 -6.08 8.33
CA ILE A 111 -28.28 -7.39 8.03
C ILE A 111 -29.18 -8.52 8.55
N ASN A 112 -29.69 -8.42 9.78
CA ASN A 112 -30.62 -9.40 10.36
C ASN A 112 -31.87 -9.60 9.47
N LYS A 113 -32.38 -8.51 8.88
CA LYS A 113 -33.59 -8.51 8.07
C LYS A 113 -33.37 -8.93 6.61
N ALA A 114 -32.33 -8.43 5.96
CA ALA A 114 -32.14 -8.55 4.51
C ALA A 114 -30.97 -9.45 4.10
N GLY A 115 -30.09 -9.82 5.04
CA GLY A 115 -28.82 -10.48 4.78
C GLY A 115 -27.71 -9.48 4.42
N VAL A 116 -26.46 -9.94 4.52
CA VAL A 116 -25.26 -9.11 4.35
C VAL A 116 -25.20 -8.46 2.98
N GLU A 117 -25.35 -9.23 1.90
CA GLU A 117 -25.19 -8.72 0.52
C GLU A 117 -26.17 -7.58 0.21
N LYS A 118 -27.47 -7.78 0.49
CA LYS A 118 -28.51 -6.77 0.24
C LYS A 118 -28.32 -5.52 1.11
N ALA A 119 -27.96 -5.69 2.38
CA ALA A 119 -27.65 -4.55 3.24
C ALA A 119 -26.52 -3.69 2.64
N LEU A 120 -25.46 -4.33 2.12
CA LEU A 120 -24.31 -3.66 1.52
C LEU A 120 -24.60 -2.95 0.19
N GLU A 121 -25.71 -3.27 -0.48
CA GLU A 121 -26.15 -2.57 -1.70
C GLU A 121 -26.79 -1.22 -1.37
N GLU A 122 -27.53 -1.15 -0.27
CA GLU A 122 -28.34 0.00 0.14
C GLU A 122 -27.58 1.03 1.00
N ILE A 123 -26.62 0.59 1.81
CA ILE A 123 -25.89 1.49 2.69
C ILE A 123 -24.97 2.43 1.91
N ARG A 124 -24.96 3.70 2.34
CA ARG A 124 -24.02 4.72 1.90
C ARG A 124 -23.17 5.11 3.10
N GLY A 125 -21.96 4.57 3.16
CA GLY A 125 -21.11 4.73 4.32
C GLY A 125 -19.71 4.20 4.10
N VAL A 126 -18.90 4.34 5.14
CA VAL A 126 -17.59 3.72 5.26
C VAL A 126 -17.66 2.73 6.40
N TYR A 127 -17.16 1.52 6.21
CA TYR A 127 -17.35 0.45 7.20
C TYR A 127 -16.30 -0.65 7.06
N ALA A 128 -15.96 -1.26 8.18
CA ALA A 128 -15.39 -2.59 8.29
C ALA A 128 -16.11 -3.27 9.46
N PHE A 129 -16.65 -4.47 9.27
CA PHE A 129 -17.39 -5.15 10.33
C PHE A 129 -17.16 -6.65 10.33
N ALA A 130 -17.51 -7.25 11.48
CA ALA A 130 -17.77 -8.66 11.63
C ALA A 130 -19.18 -8.88 12.12
N TYR A 131 -19.92 -9.76 11.45
CA TYR A 131 -21.27 -10.17 11.80
C TYR A 131 -21.28 -11.67 12.07
N TRP A 132 -21.67 -12.06 13.29
CA TRP A 132 -21.75 -13.45 13.74
C TRP A 132 -23.19 -13.84 13.99
N LYS A 133 -23.66 -14.89 13.31
CA LYS A 133 -24.95 -15.52 13.58
C LYS A 133 -24.85 -17.04 13.48
N GLY A 134 -25.19 -17.74 14.56
CA GLY A 134 -25.09 -19.19 14.63
C GLY A 134 -23.66 -19.69 14.33
N ASP A 135 -23.52 -20.49 13.27
CA ASP A 135 -22.23 -21.01 12.81
C ASP A 135 -21.56 -20.13 11.75
N ASP A 136 -22.17 -19.01 11.36
CA ASP A 136 -21.68 -18.18 10.27
C ASP A 136 -21.05 -16.87 10.77
N ILE A 137 -19.83 -16.60 10.32
CA ILE A 137 -19.14 -15.33 10.51
C ILE A 137 -18.96 -14.65 9.16
N PHE A 138 -19.47 -13.43 9.02
CA PHE A 138 -19.25 -12.59 7.85
C PHE A 138 -18.33 -11.44 8.21
N ILE A 139 -17.27 -11.24 7.42
CA ILE A 139 -16.47 -10.03 7.47
C ILE A 139 -16.51 -9.32 6.12
N ALA A 140 -16.67 -8.00 6.16
CA ALA A 140 -16.72 -7.16 4.97
C ALA A 140 -16.26 -5.73 5.29
N ARG A 141 -15.89 -5.01 4.24
CA ARG A 141 -15.60 -3.57 4.32
C ARG A 141 -16.19 -2.79 3.14
N ASP A 142 -16.12 -1.46 3.22
CA ASP A 142 -16.62 -0.57 2.18
C ASP A 142 -15.94 -0.84 0.83
N ILE A 143 -16.65 -0.66 -0.28
CA ILE A 143 -16.24 -1.16 -1.59
C ILE A 143 -14.94 -0.53 -2.13
N ILE A 144 -14.53 0.62 -1.57
CA ILE A 144 -13.28 1.32 -1.91
C ILE A 144 -12.12 0.86 -1.00
N GLY A 145 -12.43 0.47 0.23
CA GLY A 145 -11.46 0.08 1.26
C GLY A 145 -10.94 1.28 2.04
N ILE A 146 -11.82 2.21 2.41
CA ILE A 146 -11.50 3.34 3.28
C ILE A 146 -11.18 2.84 4.69
N LYS A 147 -12.01 1.93 5.23
CA LYS A 147 -11.71 1.27 6.51
C LYS A 147 -10.82 0.04 6.29
N PRO A 148 -9.76 -0.14 7.08
CA PRO A 148 -8.92 -1.33 6.98
C PRO A 148 -9.54 -2.54 7.68
N LEU A 149 -9.26 -3.72 7.13
CA LEU A 149 -9.55 -5.00 7.78
C LEU A 149 -8.56 -6.05 7.30
N TRP A 150 -7.82 -6.62 8.24
CA TRP A 150 -6.84 -7.68 8.02
C TRP A 150 -7.41 -8.99 8.54
N TYR A 151 -7.02 -10.10 7.93
CA TYR A 151 -7.47 -11.42 8.34
C TYR A 151 -6.44 -12.52 8.08
N SER A 152 -6.64 -13.65 8.75
CA SER A 152 -5.90 -14.89 8.60
C SER A 152 -6.89 -16.04 8.80
N VAL A 153 -6.70 -17.13 8.05
CA VAL A 153 -7.49 -18.36 8.17
C VAL A 153 -6.62 -19.52 8.65
N GLU A 154 -5.40 -19.22 9.12
CA GLU A 154 -4.44 -20.21 9.61
C GLU A 154 -4.88 -20.72 11.00
N GLY A 155 -5.27 -21.99 11.06
CA GLY A 155 -5.71 -22.65 12.29
C GLY A 155 -7.04 -22.15 12.84
N GLY A 156 -7.83 -21.42 12.04
CA GLY A 156 -9.04 -20.72 12.46
C GLY A 156 -9.10 -19.31 11.86
N LEU A 157 -10.27 -18.66 11.90
CA LEU A 157 -10.40 -17.29 11.42
C LEU A 157 -9.93 -16.32 12.51
N VAL A 158 -8.98 -15.44 12.17
CA VAL A 158 -8.64 -14.27 12.96
C VAL A 158 -8.75 -13.04 12.07
N PHE A 159 -9.32 -11.95 12.56
CA PHE A 159 -9.33 -10.66 11.86
C PHE A 159 -9.05 -9.51 12.81
N CYS A 160 -8.55 -8.39 12.28
CA CYS A 160 -8.31 -7.18 13.05
C CYS A 160 -8.33 -5.94 12.15
N SER A 161 -8.73 -4.78 12.67
CA SER A 161 -8.64 -3.50 11.95
C SER A 161 -7.21 -3.14 11.52
N GLU A 162 -6.19 -3.54 12.29
CA GLU A 162 -4.78 -3.24 12.02
C GLU A 162 -3.94 -4.51 12.08
N LYS A 163 -2.99 -4.69 11.15
CA LYS A 163 -2.17 -5.89 11.02
C LYS A 163 -1.46 -6.23 12.34
N LYS A 164 -0.86 -5.23 12.99
CA LYS A 164 -0.18 -5.35 14.29
C LYS A 164 -1.03 -5.99 15.40
N GLY A 165 -2.36 -5.88 15.36
CA GLY A 165 -3.25 -6.44 16.38
C GLY A 165 -3.33 -7.98 16.34
N MET A 166 -2.91 -8.62 15.25
CA MET A 166 -3.03 -10.07 15.07
C MET A 166 -1.74 -10.77 14.63
N GLU A 167 -0.75 -10.05 14.11
CA GLU A 167 0.48 -10.63 13.54
C GLU A 167 1.34 -11.44 14.54
N LYS A 168 1.19 -11.23 15.85
CA LYS A 168 1.87 -12.07 16.86
C LYS A 168 1.34 -13.51 16.85
N HIS A 169 0.09 -13.70 16.44
CA HIS A 169 -0.66 -14.97 16.53
C HIS A 169 -0.96 -15.61 15.16
N CYS A 170 -0.65 -14.91 14.08
CA CYS A 170 -0.93 -15.31 12.71
C CYS A 170 0.32 -15.11 11.85
N LYS A 171 0.80 -16.18 11.19
CA LYS A 171 1.99 -16.07 10.32
C LYS A 171 1.64 -15.56 8.94
N ARG A 172 0.44 -15.91 8.44
CA ARG A 172 -0.08 -15.44 7.15
C ARG A 172 -1.24 -14.48 7.39
N VAL A 173 -0.99 -13.20 7.14
CA VAL A 173 -2.00 -12.14 7.27
C VAL A 173 -2.21 -11.50 5.91
N ALA A 174 -3.47 -11.35 5.51
CA ALA A 174 -3.86 -10.69 4.28
C ALA A 174 -4.79 -9.51 4.60
N GLU A 175 -4.71 -8.45 3.80
CA GLU A 175 -5.71 -7.39 3.84
C GLU A 175 -6.97 -7.87 3.09
N LEU A 176 -8.15 -7.75 3.70
CA LEU A 176 -9.40 -8.23 3.09
C LEU A 176 -9.69 -7.44 1.82
N ASN A 177 -9.74 -8.05 0.65
CA ASN A 177 -10.08 -7.30 -0.57
C ASN A 177 -11.46 -6.58 -0.41
N PRO A 178 -11.56 -5.25 -0.60
CA PRO A 178 -12.80 -4.50 -0.35
C PRO A 178 -14.02 -4.94 -1.18
N ARG A 179 -13.75 -5.63 -2.29
CA ARG A 179 -14.73 -6.18 -3.23
C ARG A 179 -15.04 -7.64 -2.95
N THR A 180 -14.71 -8.13 -1.76
CA THR A 180 -14.99 -9.49 -1.31
C THR A 180 -15.64 -9.45 0.07
N ILE A 181 -16.75 -10.16 0.23
CA ILE A 181 -17.31 -10.52 1.52
C ILE A 181 -16.78 -11.91 1.83
N LEU A 182 -16.20 -12.09 3.01
CA LEU A 182 -15.71 -13.38 3.45
C LEU A 182 -16.72 -13.96 4.45
N ARG A 183 -17.24 -15.15 4.14
CA ARG A 183 -18.05 -15.96 5.05
C ARG A 183 -17.20 -17.13 5.57
N TYR A 184 -17.13 -17.28 6.89
CA TYR A 184 -16.46 -18.39 7.56
C TYR A 184 -17.49 -19.23 8.32
N ASP A 185 -17.48 -20.52 8.04
CA ASP A 185 -18.36 -21.51 8.68
C ASP A 185 -17.63 -22.14 9.87
N LEU A 186 -18.16 -21.93 11.08
CA LEU A 186 -17.56 -22.41 12.34
C LEU A 186 -17.53 -23.93 12.44
N LYS A 187 -18.48 -24.65 11.85
CA LYS A 187 -18.57 -26.12 11.93
C LYS A 187 -17.52 -26.80 11.06
N THR A 188 -17.34 -26.30 9.85
CA THR A 188 -16.49 -26.91 8.83
C THR A 188 -15.13 -26.26 8.72
N GLY A 189 -14.96 -25.05 9.29
CA GLY A 189 -13.77 -24.22 9.11
C GLY A 189 -13.58 -23.71 7.69
N ARG A 190 -14.60 -23.81 6.82
CA ARG A 190 -14.53 -23.42 5.41
C ARG A 190 -14.72 -21.92 5.26
N VAL A 191 -14.03 -21.37 4.26
CA VAL A 191 -14.12 -19.98 3.85
C VAL A 191 -14.80 -19.92 2.49
N LEU A 192 -15.82 -19.07 2.37
CA LEU A 192 -16.46 -18.72 1.12
C LEU A 192 -16.21 -17.23 0.82
N GLU A 193 -15.73 -16.95 -0.38
CA GLU A 193 -15.56 -15.58 -0.88
C GLU A 193 -16.71 -15.21 -1.81
N ILE A 194 -17.43 -14.14 -1.48
CA ILE A 194 -18.50 -13.59 -2.31
C ILE A 194 -17.98 -12.30 -2.94
N LYS A 195 -17.86 -12.28 -4.27
CA LYS A 195 -17.35 -11.12 -5.01
C LYS A 195 -18.44 -10.07 -5.20
N ARG A 196 -18.06 -8.81 -5.02
CA ARG A 196 -18.93 -7.65 -5.21
C ARG A 196 -18.52 -6.92 -6.50
N PRO A 197 -19.49 -6.52 -7.35
CA PRO A 197 -19.18 -5.71 -8.52
C PRO A 197 -18.59 -4.37 -8.10
N PHE A 198 -17.65 -3.87 -8.90
CA PHE A 198 -17.12 -2.52 -8.77
C PHE A 198 -17.87 -1.54 -9.69
N PHE A 199 -17.49 -0.27 -9.68
CA PHE A 199 -18.16 0.76 -10.46
C PHE A 199 -18.01 0.53 -11.97
N PRO A 200 -19.07 0.76 -12.77
CA PRO A 200 -18.96 0.74 -14.22
C PRO A 200 -18.26 2.00 -14.73
N LEU A 201 -17.61 1.89 -15.90
CA LEU A 201 -17.05 3.03 -16.64
C LEU A 201 -18.06 3.66 -17.61
N GLU A 202 -19.14 2.95 -17.93
CA GLU A 202 -20.15 3.34 -18.91
C GLU A 202 -21.51 3.64 -18.26
N PRO A 203 -22.35 4.49 -18.88
CA PRO A 203 -22.04 5.29 -20.07
C PRO A 203 -21.11 6.46 -19.74
N ALA A 204 -20.13 6.73 -20.59
CA ALA A 204 -19.20 7.85 -20.46
C ALA A 204 -19.93 9.21 -20.47
N ILE A 205 -19.36 10.19 -19.78
CA ILE A 205 -19.86 11.58 -19.71
C ILE A 205 -18.78 12.50 -20.26
N ASP A 206 -18.96 12.92 -21.51
CA ASP A 206 -18.03 13.78 -22.24
C ASP A 206 -18.49 15.23 -22.35
N ASP A 207 -19.76 15.52 -22.03
CA ASP A 207 -20.27 16.89 -21.97
C ASP A 207 -19.82 17.58 -20.69
N GLU A 208 -19.14 18.72 -20.84
CA GLU A 208 -18.52 19.46 -19.73
C GLU A 208 -19.58 20.01 -18.77
N GLN A 209 -20.71 20.51 -19.30
CA GLN A 209 -21.77 21.13 -18.48
C GLN A 209 -22.57 20.08 -17.71
N GLU A 210 -22.91 18.96 -18.34
CA GLU A 210 -23.53 17.81 -17.68
C GLU A 210 -22.62 17.29 -16.56
N ALA A 211 -21.33 17.11 -16.85
CA ALA A 211 -20.35 16.65 -15.85
C ALA A 211 -20.26 17.60 -14.66
N LEU A 212 -20.20 18.92 -14.88
CA LEU A 212 -20.16 19.94 -13.84
C LEU A 212 -21.41 19.91 -12.95
N GLN A 213 -22.59 19.90 -13.57
CA GLN A 213 -23.87 19.87 -12.84
C GLN A 213 -24.00 18.62 -11.97
N LEU A 214 -23.74 17.44 -12.54
CA LEU A 214 -23.82 16.17 -11.82
C LEU A 214 -22.79 16.10 -10.69
N LEU A 215 -21.54 16.51 -10.97
CA LEU A 215 -20.45 16.44 -10.00
C LEU A 215 -20.66 17.41 -8.84
N GLY A 216 -21.03 18.66 -9.12
CA GLY A 216 -21.35 19.65 -8.11
C GLY A 216 -22.48 19.19 -7.19
N LYS A 217 -23.56 18.63 -7.75
CA LYS A 217 -24.67 18.05 -6.97
C LYS A 217 -24.19 16.89 -6.09
N ARG A 218 -23.47 15.92 -6.65
CA ARG A 218 -23.01 14.72 -5.92
C ARG A 218 -22.01 15.05 -4.82
N LEU A 219 -21.07 15.97 -5.06
CA LEU A 219 -20.14 16.43 -4.04
C LEU A 219 -20.86 17.18 -2.92
N LYS A 220 -21.82 18.05 -3.25
CA LYS A 220 -22.63 18.77 -2.25
C LYS A 220 -23.40 17.79 -1.36
N GLU A 221 -24.09 16.81 -1.95
CA GLU A 221 -24.77 15.73 -1.21
C GLU A 221 -23.78 14.94 -0.34
N GLY A 222 -22.64 14.56 -0.93
CA GLY A 222 -21.60 13.77 -0.27
C GLY A 222 -20.95 14.49 0.93
N VAL A 223 -20.73 15.80 0.83
CA VAL A 223 -20.24 16.61 1.95
C VAL A 223 -21.32 16.78 3.01
N ALA A 224 -22.54 17.16 2.62
CA ALA A 224 -23.62 17.46 3.57
C ALA A 224 -23.95 16.29 4.49
N MET A 225 -24.05 15.07 3.95
CA MET A 225 -24.35 13.87 4.74
C MET A 225 -23.23 13.46 5.71
N ARG A 226 -22.02 13.99 5.49
CA ARG A 226 -20.81 13.73 6.30
C ARG A 226 -20.59 14.79 7.37
N ILE A 227 -21.43 15.81 7.51
CA ILE A 227 -21.24 16.82 8.55
C ILE A 227 -21.73 16.25 9.90
N PRO A 228 -20.88 16.19 10.94
CA PRO A 228 -21.30 15.73 12.26
C PRO A 228 -22.08 16.81 13.03
N GLY A 229 -22.76 16.39 14.11
CA GLY A 229 -23.47 17.31 15.02
C GLY A 229 -22.57 18.05 16.01
N HIS A 230 -21.27 17.76 16.05
CA HIS A 230 -20.29 18.29 16.99
C HIS A 230 -19.08 18.91 16.27
N LYS A 231 -18.14 19.49 17.02
CA LYS A 231 -16.97 20.19 16.47
C LYS A 231 -16.11 19.29 15.56
N PHE A 232 -15.79 19.80 14.37
CA PHE A 232 -15.00 19.08 13.37
C PHE A 232 -14.00 20.00 12.66
N GLY A 233 -13.04 19.39 11.96
CA GLY A 233 -11.99 20.08 11.23
C GLY A 233 -11.90 19.68 9.76
N LEU A 234 -11.06 20.40 9.02
CA LEU A 234 -10.66 20.07 7.64
C LEU A 234 -9.13 20.10 7.52
N LEU A 235 -8.54 19.04 7.01
CA LEU A 235 -7.14 19.05 6.56
C LEU A 235 -7.03 19.91 5.31
N PHE A 236 -6.23 20.97 5.40
CA PHE A 236 -6.23 22.04 4.42
C PHE A 236 -4.82 22.38 3.94
N SER A 237 -4.47 21.92 2.74
CA SER A 237 -3.18 22.24 2.11
C SER A 237 -3.22 23.54 1.29
N GLY A 238 -4.40 24.16 1.15
CA GLY A 238 -4.62 25.27 0.21
C GLY A 238 -4.60 24.85 -1.26
N GLY A 239 -4.62 23.54 -1.55
CA GLY A 239 -4.81 23.00 -2.89
C GLY A 239 -6.28 22.93 -3.32
N LEU A 240 -6.49 22.68 -4.62
CA LEU A 240 -7.81 22.56 -5.26
C LEU A 240 -8.79 21.68 -4.46
N ASP A 241 -8.35 20.49 -4.07
CA ASP A 241 -9.25 19.45 -3.52
C ASP A 241 -9.79 19.88 -2.15
N SER A 242 -8.92 20.30 -1.24
CA SER A 242 -9.33 20.82 0.07
C SER A 242 -10.10 22.13 -0.04
N ALA A 243 -9.84 22.96 -1.07
CA ALA A 243 -10.57 24.21 -1.29
C ALA A 243 -12.03 23.96 -1.71
N ILE A 244 -12.28 22.97 -2.58
CA ILE A 244 -13.65 22.56 -2.94
C ILE A 244 -14.42 22.08 -1.71
N ILE A 245 -13.81 21.20 -0.90
CA ILE A 245 -14.45 20.72 0.35
C ILE A 245 -14.68 21.89 1.32
N ALA A 246 -13.71 22.78 1.50
CA ALA A 246 -13.86 23.95 2.37
C ALA A 246 -15.01 24.86 1.92
N LYS A 247 -15.15 25.08 0.61
CA LYS A 247 -16.25 25.90 0.07
C LYS A 247 -17.60 25.25 0.32
N LEU A 248 -17.74 23.93 0.07
CA LEU A 248 -18.97 23.19 0.35
C LEU A 248 -19.35 23.20 1.83
N LEU A 249 -18.36 23.04 2.72
CA LEU A 249 -18.56 23.13 4.16
C LEU A 249 -18.99 24.55 4.58
N LYS A 250 -18.33 25.58 4.06
CA LYS A 250 -18.69 26.99 4.33
C LYS A 250 -20.12 27.29 3.87
N ASP A 251 -20.49 26.85 2.67
CA ASP A 251 -21.82 27.07 2.10
C ASP A 251 -22.93 26.29 2.82
N SER A 252 -22.57 25.27 3.60
CA SER A 252 -23.53 24.58 4.48
C SER A 252 -23.89 25.38 5.74
N GLY A 253 -23.21 26.50 5.99
CA GLY A 253 -23.40 27.36 7.16
C GLY A 253 -22.87 26.77 8.47
N LYS A 254 -22.02 25.74 8.40
CA LYS A 254 -21.44 25.06 9.56
C LYS A 254 -20.08 25.62 9.90
N GLU A 255 -19.81 25.75 11.18
CA GLU A 255 -18.51 26.19 11.68
C GLU A 255 -17.52 25.02 11.70
N PHE A 256 -16.32 25.26 11.16
CA PHE A 256 -15.22 24.31 11.16
C PHE A 256 -13.90 25.07 11.17
N THR A 257 -12.81 24.37 11.48
CA THR A 257 -11.46 24.94 11.43
C THR A 257 -10.60 24.16 10.42
N CYS A 258 -9.85 24.89 9.60
CA CYS A 258 -8.84 24.31 8.71
C CYS A 258 -7.55 24.05 9.49
N TYR A 259 -6.91 22.91 9.25
CA TYR A 259 -5.64 22.53 9.87
C TYR A 259 -4.60 22.19 8.81
N ALA A 260 -3.42 22.78 8.96
CA ALA A 260 -2.26 22.53 8.12
C ALA A 260 -1.02 22.35 9.00
N ALA A 261 -0.09 21.51 8.58
CA ALA A 261 1.23 21.46 9.20
C ALA A 261 2.32 21.37 8.13
N ALA A 262 3.47 21.94 8.43
CA ALA A 262 4.62 21.91 7.54
C ALA A 262 5.93 22.13 8.30
N ILE A 263 7.05 21.74 7.70
CA ILE A 263 8.38 21.80 8.32
C ILE A 263 9.05 23.12 7.97
N GLY A 264 9.26 23.95 9.00
CA GLY A 264 9.78 25.30 8.85
C GLY A 264 8.77 26.29 8.26
N GLU A 265 8.91 27.56 8.65
CA GLU A 265 7.94 28.63 8.35
C GLU A 265 7.82 28.99 6.87
N LYS A 266 8.90 28.81 6.11
CA LYS A 266 8.97 29.14 4.67
C LYS A 266 8.57 27.98 3.77
N SER A 267 7.98 26.93 4.33
CA SER A 267 7.46 25.81 3.55
C SER A 267 6.32 26.27 2.65
N GLN A 268 6.28 25.73 1.44
CA GLN A 268 5.35 26.18 0.41
C GLN A 268 3.90 25.87 0.80
N ASP A 269 3.64 24.71 1.42
CA ASP A 269 2.28 24.35 1.85
C ASP A 269 1.76 25.28 2.96
N ALA A 270 2.61 25.74 3.88
CA ALA A 270 2.20 26.69 4.91
C ALA A 270 1.79 28.04 4.31
N VAL A 271 2.57 28.56 3.35
CA VAL A 271 2.23 29.81 2.64
C VAL A 271 0.94 29.62 1.84
N HIS A 272 0.85 28.55 1.07
CA HIS A 272 -0.31 28.25 0.24
C HIS A 272 -1.61 28.09 1.03
N ALA A 273 -1.56 27.38 2.17
CA ALA A 273 -2.71 27.22 3.04
C ALA A 273 -3.16 28.58 3.58
N LYS A 274 -2.24 29.44 4.03
CA LYS A 274 -2.56 30.79 4.53
C LYS A 274 -3.21 31.66 3.47
N GLU A 275 -2.65 31.70 2.26
CA GLU A 275 -3.21 32.48 1.14
C GLU A 275 -4.60 31.98 0.75
N ALA A 276 -4.78 30.67 0.59
CA ALA A 276 -6.05 30.09 0.21
C ALA A 276 -7.13 30.27 1.30
N ALA A 277 -6.74 30.14 2.57
CA ALA A 277 -7.64 30.38 3.69
C ALA A 277 -8.06 31.85 3.77
N ALA A 278 -7.14 32.80 3.58
CA ALA A 278 -7.45 34.22 3.54
C ALA A 278 -8.39 34.55 2.37
N ALA A 279 -8.10 34.03 1.17
CA ALA A 279 -8.90 34.26 -0.03
C ALA A 279 -10.32 33.67 0.07
N LEU A 280 -10.49 32.57 0.81
CA LEU A 280 -11.78 31.93 1.05
C LEU A 280 -12.45 32.41 2.36
N GLY A 281 -11.80 33.27 3.15
CA GLY A 281 -12.27 33.70 4.47
C GLY A 281 -12.52 32.52 5.41
N LEU A 282 -11.52 31.67 5.59
CA LEU A 282 -11.58 30.45 6.40
C LEU A 282 -10.68 30.56 7.64
N PRO A 283 -11.12 30.07 8.82
CA PRO A 283 -10.25 29.96 9.98
C PRO A 283 -9.20 28.86 9.75
N LEU A 284 -7.92 29.21 9.89
CA LEU A 284 -6.79 28.31 9.68
C LEU A 284 -5.87 28.22 10.90
N ARG A 285 -5.58 27.00 11.34
CA ARG A 285 -4.49 26.65 12.24
C ARG A 285 -3.34 26.08 11.43
N THR A 286 -2.19 26.76 11.47
CA THR A 286 -0.95 26.26 10.85
C THR A 286 0.04 25.88 11.93
N VAL A 287 0.48 24.62 11.95
CA VAL A 287 1.54 24.16 12.84
C VAL A 287 2.85 24.11 12.06
N ILE A 288 3.86 24.83 12.56
CA ILE A 288 5.21 24.77 12.02
C ILE A 288 6.01 23.75 12.84
N ILE A 289 6.44 22.69 12.18
CA ILE A 289 7.25 21.62 12.76
C ILE A 289 8.70 22.08 12.76
N ASP A 290 9.32 22.10 13.94
CA ASP A 290 10.77 22.27 14.07
C ASP A 290 11.49 21.10 13.40
N LYS A 291 12.55 21.39 12.65
CA LYS A 291 13.38 20.37 11.99
C LYS A 291 13.96 19.37 12.97
N ASP A 292 14.30 19.81 14.19
CA ASP A 292 14.89 18.95 15.21
C ASP A 292 13.86 18.00 15.84
N ALA A 293 12.57 18.37 15.81
CA ALA A 293 11.48 17.51 16.30
C ALA A 293 11.09 16.39 15.31
N VAL A 294 11.52 16.47 14.04
CA VAL A 294 11.09 15.57 12.98
C VAL A 294 11.42 14.11 13.28
N GLU A 295 12.62 13.81 13.80
CA GLU A 295 13.03 12.43 14.08
C GLU A 295 12.10 11.76 15.11
N GLY A 296 11.75 12.47 16.19
CA GLY A 296 10.79 11.97 17.20
C GLY A 296 9.35 11.82 16.68
N TYR A 297 8.98 12.51 15.60
CA TYR A 297 7.73 12.22 14.89
C TYR A 297 7.85 10.96 14.02
N LEU A 298 8.96 10.76 13.33
CA LEU A 298 9.19 9.57 12.51
C LEU A 298 9.20 8.29 13.35
N GLU A 299 9.77 8.33 14.55
CA GLU A 299 9.73 7.22 15.53
C GLU A 299 8.31 6.77 15.89
N ARG A 300 7.33 7.68 15.87
CA ARG A 300 5.92 7.39 16.13
C ARG A 300 5.16 6.98 14.88
N ILE A 301 5.41 7.68 13.77
CA ILE A 301 4.63 7.58 12.53
C ILE A 301 5.00 6.35 11.70
N VAL A 302 6.29 6.01 11.61
CA VAL A 302 6.73 4.88 10.77
C VAL A 302 6.18 3.53 11.29
N PRO A 303 6.24 3.21 12.59
CA PRO A 303 5.59 2.00 13.12
C PRO A 303 4.06 2.04 13.04
N LEU A 304 3.47 3.24 13.05
CA LEU A 304 2.02 3.41 12.94
C LEU A 304 1.51 3.10 11.53
N VAL A 305 2.23 3.57 10.50
CA VAL A 305 1.89 3.34 9.09
C VAL A 305 2.33 1.94 8.60
N GLU A 306 3.25 1.30 9.33
CA GLU A 306 3.80 -0.03 9.01
C GLU A 306 4.48 -0.09 7.62
N ASP A 307 5.09 1.02 7.19
CA ASP A 307 5.70 1.16 5.87
C ASP A 307 6.92 2.11 5.95
N ASN A 308 7.94 1.90 5.13
CA ASN A 308 9.11 2.78 5.02
C ASN A 308 9.14 3.58 3.71
N ASN A 309 8.06 3.53 2.91
CA ASN A 309 7.95 4.29 1.69
C ASN A 309 8.00 5.79 1.98
N VAL A 310 9.01 6.45 1.39
CA VAL A 310 9.30 7.87 1.61
C VAL A 310 8.10 8.76 1.31
N ALA A 311 7.34 8.47 0.25
CA ALA A 311 6.17 9.27 -0.11
C ALA A 311 5.04 9.09 0.91
N LYS A 312 4.74 7.85 1.32
CA LYS A 312 3.71 7.60 2.35
C LYS A 312 4.06 8.28 3.67
N ILE A 313 5.29 8.10 4.17
CA ILE A 313 5.73 8.69 5.43
C ILE A 313 5.85 10.21 5.34
N GLY A 314 6.34 10.72 4.21
CA GLY A 314 6.43 12.16 3.96
C GLY A 314 5.07 12.87 3.93
N VAL A 315 3.99 12.18 3.55
CA VAL A 315 2.61 12.68 3.66
C VAL A 315 2.05 12.49 5.07
N ALA A 316 2.33 11.35 5.70
CA ALA A 316 1.85 11.04 7.05
C ALA A 316 2.35 12.04 8.11
N LEU A 317 3.58 12.54 7.96
CA LEU A 317 4.19 13.49 8.91
C LEU A 317 3.38 14.79 9.11
N PRO A 318 3.17 15.63 8.09
CA PRO A 318 2.35 16.83 8.26
C PRO A 318 0.88 16.50 8.59
N LEU A 319 0.36 15.40 8.05
CA LEU A 319 -1.00 14.93 8.37
C LEU A 319 -1.17 14.65 9.87
N TYR A 320 -0.23 13.92 10.47
CA TYR A 320 -0.23 13.55 11.88
C TYR A 320 -0.22 14.79 12.79
N VAL A 321 0.66 15.76 12.50
CA VAL A 321 0.77 16.98 13.30
C VAL A 321 -0.48 17.86 13.17
N ALA A 322 -1.06 17.95 11.96
CA ALA A 322 -2.33 18.66 11.77
C ALA A 322 -3.47 17.98 12.55
N CYS A 323 -3.48 16.65 12.61
CA CYS A 323 -4.42 15.87 13.42
C CYS A 323 -4.23 16.10 14.93
N GLU A 324 -3.00 16.13 15.43
CA GLU A 324 -2.71 16.49 16.84
C GLU A 324 -3.29 17.87 17.17
N SER A 325 -3.15 18.86 16.28
CA SER A 325 -3.71 20.19 16.47
C SER A 325 -5.24 20.20 16.47
N ALA A 326 -5.87 19.47 15.55
CA ALA A 326 -7.33 19.38 15.51
C ALA A 326 -7.89 18.70 16.75
N ARG A 327 -7.22 17.65 17.25
CA ARG A 327 -7.61 16.96 18.48
C ARG A 327 -7.50 17.87 19.70
N LYS A 328 -6.44 18.69 19.81
CA LYS A 328 -6.26 19.71 20.87
C LYS A 328 -7.39 20.74 20.89
N ASP A 329 -7.89 21.12 19.71
CA ASP A 329 -9.04 22.00 19.57
C ASP A 329 -10.38 21.29 19.86
N GLY A 330 -10.37 20.01 20.25
CA GLY A 330 -11.57 19.25 20.62
C GLY A 330 -12.33 18.64 19.44
N CYS A 331 -11.75 18.62 18.23
CA CYS A 331 -12.34 17.89 17.12
C CYS A 331 -12.32 16.38 17.39
N ARG A 332 -13.37 15.70 16.93
CA ARG A 332 -13.45 14.23 16.84
C ARG A 332 -13.55 13.72 15.40
N VAL A 333 -13.92 14.62 14.48
CA VAL A 333 -14.07 14.35 13.05
C VAL A 333 -13.17 15.30 12.28
N ILE A 334 -12.50 14.78 11.25
CA ILE A 334 -11.67 15.56 10.35
C ILE A 334 -11.95 15.20 8.89
N PHE A 335 -12.18 16.21 8.07
CA PHE A 335 -12.37 16.06 6.63
C PHE A 335 -11.03 16.07 5.90
N SER A 336 -10.97 15.38 4.76
CA SER A 336 -9.85 15.46 3.81
C SER A 336 -10.35 15.52 2.36
N GLY A 337 -9.55 16.16 1.50
CA GLY A 337 -9.68 16.11 0.05
C GLY A 337 -9.09 14.85 -0.60
N SER A 338 -8.63 13.86 0.19
CA SER A 338 -8.05 12.60 -0.31
C SER A 338 -9.01 11.89 -1.28
N GLY A 339 -8.46 11.27 -2.33
CA GLY A 339 -9.21 10.54 -3.36
C GLY A 339 -9.46 11.31 -4.65
N ALA A 340 -9.36 12.64 -4.63
CA ALA A 340 -9.61 13.47 -5.81
C ALA A 340 -8.62 13.18 -6.95
N ASP A 341 -7.35 12.92 -6.63
CA ASP A 341 -6.33 12.68 -7.65
C ASP A 341 -6.52 11.34 -8.38
N GLU A 342 -6.95 10.31 -7.65
CA GLU A 342 -7.21 8.98 -8.20
C GLU A 342 -8.47 8.95 -9.05
N VAL A 343 -9.51 9.66 -8.64
CA VAL A 343 -10.80 9.65 -9.36
C VAL A 343 -10.75 10.55 -10.61
N PHE A 344 -10.12 11.73 -10.51
CA PHE A 344 -10.20 12.79 -11.53
C PHE A 344 -8.88 13.05 -12.26
N GLY A 345 -7.88 12.18 -12.10
CA GLY A 345 -6.64 12.28 -12.86
C GLY A 345 -5.71 13.41 -12.38
N GLY A 346 -5.23 13.35 -11.13
CA GLY A 346 -4.40 14.40 -10.53
C GLY A 346 -2.90 14.14 -10.45
N TYR A 347 -2.45 12.92 -10.73
CA TYR A 347 -1.02 12.59 -10.73
C TYR A 347 -0.30 13.04 -12.00
N HIS A 348 1.00 13.35 -11.87
CA HIS A 348 1.82 13.80 -13.01
C HIS A 348 1.80 12.79 -14.17
N ARG A 349 1.86 11.48 -13.87
CA ARG A 349 1.81 10.42 -14.89
C ARG A 349 0.51 10.39 -15.70
N HIS A 350 -0.59 10.94 -15.19
CA HIS A 350 -1.85 10.99 -15.94
C HIS A 350 -1.78 11.96 -17.12
N LYS A 351 -0.92 12.99 -17.05
CA LYS A 351 -0.85 14.04 -18.08
C LYS A 351 -0.42 13.54 -19.46
N GLY A 352 0.32 12.44 -19.52
CA GLY A 352 0.80 11.82 -20.75
C GLY A 352 0.24 10.42 -20.99
N SER A 353 -0.74 9.99 -20.20
CA SER A 353 -1.30 8.65 -20.32
C SER A 353 -2.29 8.59 -21.49
N PRO A 354 -2.18 7.61 -22.40
CA PRO A 354 -3.18 7.38 -23.44
C PRO A 354 -4.49 6.80 -22.88
N GLU A 355 -4.47 6.26 -21.64
CA GLU A 355 -5.61 5.56 -21.04
C GLU A 355 -5.95 6.11 -19.65
N VAL A 356 -6.07 7.44 -19.52
CA VAL A 356 -6.32 8.16 -18.25
C VAL A 356 -7.44 7.52 -17.42
N ASN A 357 -8.54 7.10 -18.04
CA ASN A 357 -9.66 6.48 -17.30
C ASN A 357 -9.31 5.11 -16.73
N LYS A 358 -8.53 4.28 -17.45
CA LYS A 358 -8.04 3.00 -16.91
C LYS A 358 -7.03 3.21 -15.78
N ASP A 359 -6.17 4.22 -15.91
CA ASP A 359 -5.23 4.60 -14.84
C ASP A 359 -5.98 5.05 -13.57
N CYS A 360 -6.98 5.92 -13.71
CA CYS A 360 -7.83 6.35 -12.59
C CYS A 360 -8.56 5.17 -11.97
N TYR A 361 -9.12 4.27 -12.79
CA TYR A 361 -9.78 3.06 -12.30
C TYR A 361 -8.84 2.17 -11.49
N SER A 362 -7.64 1.90 -12.02
CA SER A 362 -6.58 1.13 -11.34
C SER A 362 -6.14 1.80 -10.03
N ASP A 363 -6.06 3.12 -10.00
CA ASP A 363 -5.71 3.87 -8.79
C ASP A 363 -6.76 3.76 -7.70
N VAL A 364 -8.04 3.90 -8.05
CA VAL A 364 -9.13 3.72 -7.10
C VAL A 364 -9.17 2.27 -6.60
N LEU A 365 -8.93 1.28 -7.49
CA LEU A 365 -8.87 -0.12 -7.08
C LEU A 365 -7.73 -0.42 -6.10
N LYS A 366 -6.59 0.26 -6.22
CA LYS A 366 -5.40 0.08 -5.36
C LYS A 366 -5.33 1.12 -4.22
N LEU A 367 -6.37 1.94 -4.03
CA LEU A 367 -6.36 3.05 -3.09
C LEU A 367 -6.20 2.58 -1.64
N TYR A 368 -6.83 1.47 -1.29
CA TYR A 368 -6.79 0.91 0.07
C TYR A 368 -5.36 0.53 0.51
N GLU A 369 -4.55 -0.03 -0.40
CA GLU A 369 -3.15 -0.43 -0.15
C GLU A 369 -2.17 0.76 -0.10
N LYS A 370 -2.57 1.88 -0.70
CA LYS A 370 -1.71 3.06 -0.89
C LYS A 370 -1.99 4.15 0.14
N ASN A 371 -3.19 4.72 0.09
CA ASN A 371 -3.53 5.99 0.75
C ASN A 371 -4.50 5.79 1.90
N CYS A 372 -5.55 4.96 1.75
CA CYS A 372 -6.56 4.83 2.81
C CYS A 372 -5.96 4.29 4.10
N TYR A 373 -5.11 3.25 4.04
CA TYR A 373 -4.50 2.68 5.25
C TYR A 373 -3.72 3.73 6.04
N ARG A 374 -2.81 4.46 5.36
CA ARG A 374 -2.01 5.55 5.97
C ARG A 374 -2.90 6.60 6.61
N ASP A 375 -3.89 7.11 5.86
CA ASP A 375 -4.72 8.20 6.36
C ASP A 375 -5.57 7.73 7.55
N ASP A 376 -6.15 6.53 7.48
CA ASP A 376 -6.93 5.93 8.57
C ASP A 376 -6.08 5.78 9.84
N VAL A 377 -4.94 5.07 9.80
CA VAL A 377 -4.14 4.83 11.02
C VAL A 377 -3.61 6.12 11.64
N VAL A 378 -3.25 7.11 10.82
CA VAL A 378 -2.78 8.43 11.29
C VAL A 378 -3.88 9.21 11.99
N THR A 379 -5.07 9.32 11.38
CA THR A 379 -6.19 10.04 12.01
C THR A 379 -6.68 9.30 13.24
N MET A 380 -6.74 7.96 13.15
CA MET A 380 -7.24 7.12 14.23
C MET A 380 -6.36 7.16 15.47
N ASN A 381 -5.03 7.16 15.30
CA ASN A 381 -4.10 7.32 16.43
C ASN A 381 -4.28 8.67 17.16
N ASN A 382 -4.82 9.68 16.48
CA ASN A 382 -5.15 10.98 17.08
C ASN A 382 -6.60 11.04 17.61
N ASN A 383 -7.30 9.91 17.66
CA ASN A 383 -8.72 9.81 17.97
C ASN A 383 -9.58 10.74 17.10
N LEU A 384 -9.25 10.84 15.81
CA LEU A 384 -10.03 11.56 14.81
C LEU A 384 -10.58 10.59 13.79
N GLU A 385 -11.86 10.70 13.51
CA GLU A 385 -12.47 10.04 12.38
C GLU A 385 -12.26 10.83 11.09
N LEU A 386 -11.67 10.17 10.11
CA LEU A 386 -11.51 10.69 8.76
C LEU A 386 -12.79 10.62 7.93
N ARG A 387 -13.17 11.74 7.31
CA ARG A 387 -14.24 11.83 6.29
C ARG A 387 -13.68 12.31 4.96
N VAL A 388 -13.91 11.54 3.90
CA VAL A 388 -13.33 11.71 2.56
C VAL A 388 -14.42 11.81 1.50
N PRO A 389 -15.03 13.00 1.27
CA PRO A 389 -16.18 13.15 0.39
C PRO A 389 -15.94 12.78 -1.08
N PHE A 390 -14.70 12.95 -1.57
CA PHE A 390 -14.33 12.51 -2.92
C PHE A 390 -14.39 10.99 -3.11
N LEU A 391 -14.34 10.23 -2.01
CA LEU A 391 -14.50 8.79 -2.00
C LEU A 391 -15.93 8.36 -1.64
N ASP A 392 -16.91 9.25 -1.74
CA ASP A 392 -18.32 8.83 -1.75
C ASP A 392 -18.60 7.90 -2.92
N LYS A 393 -19.31 6.79 -2.67
CA LYS A 393 -19.70 5.80 -3.69
C LYS A 393 -20.28 6.46 -4.95
N GLY A 394 -21.12 7.49 -4.79
CA GLY A 394 -21.74 8.22 -5.89
C GLY A 394 -20.78 9.14 -6.63
N VAL A 395 -19.85 9.80 -5.91
CA VAL A 395 -18.83 10.67 -6.51
C VAL A 395 -17.81 9.84 -7.30
N VAL A 396 -17.36 8.71 -6.75
CA VAL A 396 -16.43 7.80 -7.45
C VAL A 396 -17.08 7.19 -8.68
N ALA A 397 -18.31 6.66 -8.56
CA ALA A 397 -19.02 6.10 -9.70
C ALA A 397 -19.22 7.11 -10.83
N LEU A 398 -19.55 8.36 -10.49
CA LEU A 398 -19.66 9.44 -11.47
C LEU A 398 -18.30 9.82 -12.06
N GLY A 399 -17.29 10.06 -11.21
CA GLY A 399 -15.97 10.51 -11.64
C GLY A 399 -15.24 9.50 -12.52
N LEU A 400 -15.46 8.20 -12.32
CA LEU A 400 -14.92 7.15 -13.20
C LEU A 400 -15.54 7.16 -14.60
N ARG A 401 -16.79 7.61 -14.74
CA ARG A 401 -17.50 7.76 -16.02
C ARG A 401 -17.16 9.06 -16.77
N ILE A 402 -16.61 10.06 -16.10
CA ILE A 402 -16.21 11.32 -16.76
C ILE A 402 -15.11 11.03 -17.79
N GLY A 403 -15.29 11.59 -18.99
CA GLY A 403 -14.40 11.44 -20.13
C GLY A 403 -12.96 11.87 -19.86
N PRO A 404 -11.96 11.24 -20.53
CA PRO A 404 -10.54 11.52 -20.29
C PRO A 404 -10.17 12.99 -20.60
N SER A 405 -10.82 13.61 -21.60
CA SER A 405 -10.60 15.01 -22.01
C SER A 405 -11.04 16.03 -20.96
N LEU A 406 -11.97 15.65 -20.07
CA LEU A 406 -12.44 16.45 -18.94
C LEU A 406 -11.60 16.22 -17.68
N LYS A 407 -10.83 15.12 -17.61
CA LYS A 407 -9.86 14.87 -16.54
C LYS A 407 -8.53 15.55 -16.81
N ILE A 408 -8.00 15.36 -18.03
CA ILE A 408 -6.76 15.98 -18.51
C ILE A 408 -7.08 16.80 -19.76
N LYS A 409 -7.00 18.13 -19.63
CA LYS A 409 -7.18 19.02 -20.79
C LYS A 409 -5.83 19.32 -21.41
N SER A 410 -5.66 18.91 -22.66
CA SER A 410 -4.50 19.23 -23.50
C SER A 410 -4.92 20.26 -24.54
N GLY A 411 -4.27 21.43 -24.57
CA GLY A 411 -4.54 22.46 -25.57
C GLY A 411 -3.43 23.50 -25.60
N GLY A 412 -2.69 23.57 -26.72
CA GLY A 412 -1.66 24.58 -27.07
C GLY A 412 -0.47 24.77 -26.10
N GLY A 413 -0.56 24.27 -24.86
CA GLY A 413 0.39 24.46 -23.77
C GLY A 413 0.43 23.26 -22.83
N LYS A 414 0.88 23.45 -21.58
CA LYS A 414 1.06 22.36 -20.61
C LYS A 414 -0.28 21.71 -20.24
N PRO A 415 -0.39 20.36 -20.26
CA PRO A 415 -1.61 19.66 -19.86
C PRO A 415 -2.06 20.02 -18.44
N VAL A 416 -3.36 20.28 -18.30
CA VAL A 416 -4.01 20.64 -17.03
C VAL A 416 -4.67 19.41 -16.42
N GLU A 417 -4.21 19.01 -15.24
CA GLU A 417 -4.79 17.89 -14.48
C GLU A 417 -6.04 18.30 -13.71
N LYS A 418 -6.93 17.33 -13.47
CA LYS A 418 -8.22 17.51 -12.77
C LYS A 418 -9.05 18.66 -13.35
N TYR A 419 -9.04 18.80 -14.67
CA TYR A 419 -9.61 19.97 -15.33
C TYR A 419 -11.07 20.22 -14.91
N ILE A 420 -11.92 19.19 -14.89
CA ILE A 420 -13.31 19.29 -14.46
C ILE A 420 -13.47 19.80 -13.01
N LEU A 421 -12.57 19.44 -12.09
CA LEU A 421 -12.59 19.95 -10.72
C LEU A 421 -12.15 21.42 -10.65
N ARG A 422 -11.23 21.85 -11.52
CA ARG A 422 -10.80 23.26 -11.60
C ARG A 422 -11.92 24.14 -12.14
N GLN A 423 -12.67 23.63 -13.12
CA GLN A 423 -13.87 24.29 -13.63
C GLN A 423 -14.95 24.38 -12.56
N LEU A 424 -15.26 23.27 -11.88
CA LEU A 424 -16.21 23.25 -10.76
C LEU A 424 -15.82 24.25 -9.66
N ALA A 425 -14.54 24.28 -9.27
CA ALA A 425 -14.05 25.23 -8.29
C ALA A 425 -14.30 26.69 -8.72
N SER A 426 -14.13 26.97 -10.01
CA SER A 426 -14.35 28.31 -10.57
C SER A 426 -15.83 28.69 -10.58
N GLU A 427 -16.74 27.77 -10.95
CA GLU A 427 -18.20 27.98 -10.85
C GLU A 427 -18.67 28.21 -9.41
N MET A 428 -18.00 27.59 -8.44
CA MET A 428 -18.25 27.80 -7.02
C MET A 428 -17.71 29.14 -6.50
N GLY A 429 -17.01 29.92 -7.34
CA GLY A 429 -16.40 31.19 -6.95
C GLY A 429 -15.09 31.05 -6.17
N ILE A 430 -14.41 29.91 -6.26
CA ILE A 430 -13.06 29.76 -5.69
C ILE A 430 -12.08 30.56 -6.56
N PRO A 431 -11.25 31.45 -5.98
CA PRO A 431 -10.36 32.31 -6.74
C PRO A 431 -9.40 31.54 -7.66
N ALA A 432 -9.14 32.10 -8.85
CA ALA A 432 -8.28 31.49 -9.87
C ALA A 432 -6.87 31.13 -9.35
N GLY A 433 -6.32 31.94 -8.44
CA GLY A 433 -5.03 31.68 -7.78
C GLY A 433 -5.00 30.41 -6.90
N VAL A 434 -6.17 29.86 -6.57
CA VAL A 434 -6.35 28.58 -5.87
C VAL A 434 -6.84 27.51 -6.85
N SER A 435 -7.87 27.78 -7.65
CA SER A 435 -8.51 26.79 -8.53
C SER A 435 -7.60 26.34 -9.69
N PHE A 436 -6.75 27.19 -10.23
CA PHE A 436 -5.80 26.86 -11.31
C PHE A 436 -4.34 26.75 -10.86
N ARG A 437 -4.11 26.73 -9.54
CA ARG A 437 -2.76 26.55 -8.99
C ARG A 437 -2.16 25.21 -9.42
N PRO A 438 -0.90 25.17 -9.91
CA PRO A 438 -0.22 23.92 -10.22
C PRO A 438 -0.07 23.03 -8.97
N LYS A 439 -0.29 21.72 -9.13
CA LYS A 439 -0.13 20.76 -8.03
C LYS A 439 1.35 20.58 -7.67
N LYS A 440 1.63 20.54 -6.36
CA LYS A 440 2.85 19.97 -5.78
C LYS A 440 2.46 18.88 -4.79
N ALA A 441 3.20 17.77 -4.75
CA ALA A 441 2.88 16.69 -3.83
C ALA A 441 3.20 17.08 -2.38
N ALA A 442 2.36 16.67 -1.43
CA ALA A 442 2.38 17.15 -0.05
C ALA A 442 3.71 16.87 0.67
N GLN A 443 4.40 15.76 0.37
CA GLN A 443 5.72 15.46 0.94
C GLN A 443 6.80 16.47 0.54
N TYR A 444 6.66 17.10 -0.64
CA TYR A 444 7.58 18.13 -1.13
C TYR A 444 7.14 19.53 -0.71
N GLY A 445 5.83 19.79 -0.70
CA GLY A 445 5.27 21.09 -0.30
C GLY A 445 5.47 21.39 1.18
N SER A 446 5.33 20.38 2.04
CA SER A 446 5.54 20.46 3.49
C SER A 446 7.01 20.50 3.90
N GLY A 447 7.94 20.10 3.03
CA GLY A 447 9.37 19.96 3.36
C GLY A 447 9.76 18.61 3.99
N ALA A 448 8.83 17.68 4.15
CA ALA A 448 9.07 16.36 4.77
C ALA A 448 10.13 15.54 4.02
N ASP A 449 10.03 15.45 2.69
CA ASP A 449 10.98 14.70 1.88
C ASP A 449 12.42 15.21 2.03
N ALA A 450 12.59 16.54 2.08
CA ALA A 450 13.89 17.19 2.18
C ALA A 450 14.55 16.95 3.54
N ILE A 451 13.80 17.05 4.64
CA ILE A 451 14.35 16.82 5.98
C ILE A 451 14.64 15.34 6.21
N ILE A 452 13.79 14.41 5.74
CA ILE A 452 14.07 12.96 5.78
C ILE A 452 15.36 12.66 5.01
N GLY A 453 15.56 13.29 3.83
CA GLY A 453 16.80 13.19 3.07
C GLY A 453 18.03 13.68 3.84
N THR A 454 17.89 14.76 4.60
CA THR A 454 18.98 15.31 5.43
C THR A 454 19.35 14.38 6.57
N LEU A 455 18.34 13.84 7.29
CA LEU A 455 18.54 12.89 8.38
C LEU A 455 19.15 11.57 7.89
N ALA A 456 18.66 11.05 6.76
CA ALA A 456 19.22 9.84 6.14
C ALA A 456 20.69 10.01 5.74
N LYS A 457 21.05 11.17 5.14
CA LYS A 457 22.44 11.51 4.79
C LYS A 457 23.36 11.57 6.02
N LYS A 458 22.91 12.18 7.13
CA LYS A 458 23.68 12.22 8.38
C LYS A 458 24.05 10.81 8.86
N ARG A 459 23.18 9.83 8.62
CA ARG A 459 23.40 8.40 8.97
C ARG A 459 24.01 7.56 7.83
N LYS A 460 24.40 8.17 6.69
CA LYS A 460 24.91 7.46 5.49
C LYS A 460 23.97 6.37 4.96
N LEU A 461 22.65 6.63 5.01
CA LEU A 461 21.61 5.71 4.54
C LEU A 461 20.79 6.34 3.41
N SER A 462 20.11 5.51 2.62
CA SER A 462 19.03 5.97 1.76
C SER A 462 17.83 6.40 2.63
N LYS A 463 16.91 7.21 2.08
CA LYS A 463 15.72 7.65 2.81
C LYS A 463 14.89 6.45 3.31
N SER A 464 14.63 5.47 2.45
CA SER A 464 13.86 4.27 2.82
C SER A 464 14.58 3.41 3.86
N ALA A 465 15.92 3.27 3.76
CA ALA A 465 16.70 2.53 4.74
C ALA A 465 16.75 3.24 6.11
N TYR A 466 16.82 4.57 6.11
CA TYR A 466 16.70 5.37 7.33
C TYR A 466 15.34 5.20 7.99
N LEU A 467 14.24 5.30 7.21
CA LEU A 467 12.90 5.08 7.74
C LEU A 467 12.71 3.64 8.26
N ALA A 468 13.30 2.66 7.59
CA ALA A 468 13.27 1.26 8.04
C ALA A 468 13.88 1.05 9.44
N MET A 469 14.77 1.93 9.92
CA MET A 469 15.33 1.82 11.27
C MET A 469 14.27 1.95 12.37
N PHE A 470 13.16 2.63 12.09
CA PHE A 470 12.07 2.80 13.05
C PHE A 470 11.14 1.59 13.11
N LEU A 471 11.20 0.69 12.12
CA LEU A 471 10.36 -0.50 12.09
C LEU A 471 10.94 -1.59 13.00
N ARG A 472 10.07 -2.19 13.83
CA ARG A 472 10.46 -3.25 14.77
C ARG A 472 10.54 -4.64 14.12
N ARG A 473 9.98 -4.80 12.92
CA ARG A 473 9.84 -6.07 12.18
C ARG A 473 10.00 -5.84 10.68
N PRO A 474 10.36 -6.87 9.90
CA PRO A 474 10.36 -6.77 8.45
C PRO A 474 8.97 -6.41 7.91
N ILE A 475 8.90 -5.56 6.89
CA ILE A 475 7.65 -5.02 6.32
C ILE A 475 6.82 -6.15 5.71
N MET A 476 7.49 -7.04 4.97
CA MET A 476 6.85 -8.07 4.16
C MET A 476 7.86 -9.17 3.83
N LYS A 477 7.36 -10.40 3.67
CA LYS A 477 8.12 -11.55 3.17
C LYS A 477 8.10 -11.58 1.65
N LEU A 478 9.27 -11.63 1.04
CA LEU A 478 9.44 -11.64 -0.41
C LEU A 478 10.10 -12.93 -0.88
N GLY A 479 9.62 -13.44 -2.02
CA GLY A 479 10.34 -14.43 -2.81
C GLY A 479 11.21 -13.72 -3.85
N ALA A 480 12.52 -13.92 -3.81
CA ALA A 480 13.41 -13.33 -4.81
C ALA A 480 13.53 -14.26 -6.03
N LEU A 481 13.22 -13.77 -7.23
CA LEU A 481 13.56 -14.46 -8.47
C LEU A 481 15.08 -14.37 -8.64
N LEU A 482 15.77 -15.46 -8.35
CA LEU A 482 17.23 -15.52 -8.35
C LEU A 482 17.75 -16.07 -9.67
N SER A 483 18.82 -15.46 -10.15
CA SER A 483 19.75 -15.99 -11.14
C SER A 483 21.13 -16.09 -10.50
N SER A 484 22.08 -16.73 -11.18
CA SER A 484 23.48 -16.75 -10.71
C SER A 484 24.15 -15.36 -10.80
N GLY A 485 23.57 -14.46 -11.60
CA GLY A 485 24.10 -13.14 -11.92
C GLY A 485 23.86 -12.04 -10.90
N LYS A 486 24.43 -10.88 -11.21
CA LYS A 486 24.48 -9.71 -10.33
C LYS A 486 23.12 -9.08 -10.03
N ASP A 487 22.24 -8.98 -11.03
CA ASP A 487 21.04 -8.13 -10.98
C ASP A 487 19.98 -8.67 -10.02
N SER A 488 19.70 -9.97 -10.12
CA SER A 488 18.73 -10.65 -9.27
C SER A 488 19.12 -10.62 -7.79
N LEU A 489 20.40 -10.86 -7.48
CA LEU A 489 20.94 -10.79 -6.13
C LEU A 489 21.03 -9.35 -5.60
N PHE A 490 21.37 -8.39 -6.45
CA PHE A 490 21.41 -6.99 -6.05
C PHE A 490 20.01 -6.43 -5.79
N ALA A 491 19.02 -6.80 -6.61
CA ALA A 491 17.61 -6.49 -6.36
C ALA A 491 17.14 -7.05 -5.00
N ALA A 492 17.43 -8.32 -4.71
CA ALA A 492 17.12 -8.93 -3.41
C ALA A 492 17.82 -8.21 -2.24
N TYR A 493 19.08 -7.80 -2.41
CA TYR A 493 19.82 -7.05 -1.40
C TYR A 493 19.22 -5.66 -1.13
N ILE A 494 18.83 -4.92 -2.17
CA ILE A 494 18.17 -3.62 -2.01
C ILE A 494 16.89 -3.78 -1.19
N MET A 495 16.08 -4.79 -1.49
CA MET A 495 14.86 -5.06 -0.73
C MET A 495 15.18 -5.43 0.72
N LYS A 496 16.18 -6.28 0.97
CA LYS A 496 16.63 -6.61 2.33
C LYS A 496 17.07 -5.37 3.12
N ARG A 497 17.81 -4.45 2.50
CA ARG A 497 18.20 -3.17 3.12
C ARG A 497 17.03 -2.23 3.39
N GLN A 498 15.93 -2.40 2.67
CA GLN A 498 14.67 -1.71 2.92
C GLN A 498 13.81 -2.44 3.96
N ASN A 499 14.40 -3.34 4.77
CA ASN A 499 13.72 -4.08 5.82
C ASN A 499 12.58 -4.98 5.31
N TYR A 500 12.73 -5.52 4.10
CA TYR A 500 11.94 -6.65 3.62
C TYR A 500 12.67 -7.96 3.94
N GLU A 501 11.92 -9.00 4.31
CA GLU A 501 12.48 -10.33 4.53
C GLU A 501 12.57 -11.05 3.20
N ILE A 502 13.76 -11.51 2.80
CA ILE A 502 13.91 -12.44 1.67
C ILE A 502 13.67 -13.85 2.21
N ALA A 503 12.41 -14.31 2.13
CA ALA A 503 11.96 -15.54 2.76
C ALA A 503 12.38 -16.80 1.98
N CYS A 504 12.53 -16.67 0.65
CA CYS A 504 13.06 -17.74 -0.20
C CYS A 504 13.64 -17.19 -1.51
N GLY A 505 14.54 -17.95 -2.12
CA GLY A 505 14.89 -17.83 -3.53
C GLY A 505 13.92 -18.62 -4.39
N ILE A 506 13.69 -18.17 -5.61
CA ILE A 506 12.85 -18.83 -6.60
C ILE A 506 13.63 -18.83 -7.91
N THR A 507 13.80 -19.98 -8.54
CA THR A 507 14.52 -20.11 -9.80
C THR A 507 13.85 -21.14 -10.71
N LEU A 508 13.87 -20.87 -12.01
CA LEU A 508 13.47 -21.82 -13.03
C LEU A 508 14.70 -22.26 -13.82
N GLN A 509 14.89 -23.57 -13.92
CA GLN A 509 15.95 -24.17 -14.73
C GLN A 509 15.37 -24.57 -16.08
N SER A 510 15.67 -23.78 -17.10
CA SER A 510 15.28 -24.07 -18.48
C SER A 510 16.16 -25.16 -19.09
N GLY A 511 15.53 -26.16 -19.72
CA GLY A 511 16.22 -27.11 -20.60
C GLY A 511 16.63 -26.52 -21.96
N ASN A 512 16.11 -25.34 -22.31
CA ASN A 512 16.46 -24.56 -23.50
C ASN A 512 17.55 -23.53 -23.17
N PRO A 513 18.76 -23.62 -23.75
CA PRO A 513 19.84 -22.64 -23.58
C PRO A 513 19.46 -21.21 -23.98
N SER A 514 18.50 -21.06 -24.89
CA SER A 514 17.98 -19.79 -25.42
C SER A 514 16.59 -19.43 -24.86
N SER A 515 16.34 -19.70 -23.57
CA SER A 515 15.07 -19.34 -22.92
C SER A 515 14.73 -17.85 -23.14
N TYR A 516 13.45 -17.57 -23.40
CA TYR A 516 12.96 -16.21 -23.61
C TYR A 516 12.80 -15.41 -22.31
N MET A 517 12.86 -16.08 -21.15
CA MET A 517 12.58 -15.47 -19.84
C MET A 517 13.65 -15.70 -18.77
N PHE A 518 14.39 -16.82 -18.79
CA PHE A 518 15.26 -17.21 -17.68
C PHE A 518 16.73 -17.33 -18.05
N HIS A 519 17.57 -16.99 -17.08
CA HIS A 519 19.03 -17.03 -17.19
C HIS A 519 19.53 -18.49 -17.13
N THR A 520 20.35 -18.90 -18.10
CA THR A 520 20.80 -20.30 -18.25
C THR A 520 22.24 -20.58 -17.75
N PRO A 521 23.23 -19.67 -17.90
CA PRO A 521 24.61 -19.96 -17.50
C PRO A 521 24.80 -20.19 -16.00
N ASN A 522 25.41 -21.32 -15.65
CA ASN A 522 25.77 -21.68 -14.26
C ASN A 522 24.60 -21.59 -13.26
N ILE A 523 23.35 -21.77 -13.71
CA ILE A 523 22.13 -21.64 -12.87
C ILE A 523 22.14 -22.61 -11.68
N GLU A 524 22.89 -23.71 -11.77
CA GLU A 524 23.09 -24.67 -10.69
C GLU A 524 23.77 -24.04 -9.46
N LEU A 525 24.57 -22.98 -9.66
CA LEU A 525 25.23 -22.24 -8.58
C LEU A 525 24.26 -21.42 -7.73
N VAL A 526 23.02 -21.18 -8.20
CA VAL A 526 21.97 -20.55 -7.40
C VAL A 526 21.69 -21.35 -6.13
N LYS A 527 21.85 -22.70 -6.17
CA LYS A 527 21.75 -23.54 -4.96
C LYS A 527 22.79 -23.15 -3.92
N LEU A 528 24.04 -22.96 -4.34
CA LEU A 528 25.12 -22.52 -3.45
C LEU A 528 24.92 -21.08 -2.97
N GLN A 529 24.40 -20.19 -3.82
CA GLN A 529 24.08 -18.81 -3.41
C GLN A 529 22.95 -18.78 -2.37
N ALA A 530 21.89 -19.57 -2.56
CA ALA A 530 20.80 -19.69 -1.59
C ALA A 530 21.30 -20.28 -0.24
N GLU A 531 22.14 -21.31 -0.29
CA GLU A 531 22.78 -21.88 0.90
C GLU A 531 23.71 -20.85 1.58
N ALA A 532 24.50 -20.10 0.81
CA ALA A 532 25.34 -19.03 1.33
C ALA A 532 24.52 -17.93 1.99
N MET A 533 23.35 -17.60 1.46
CA MET A 533 22.41 -16.64 2.04
C MET A 533 21.65 -17.18 3.26
N GLY A 534 21.65 -18.50 3.46
CA GLY A 534 20.87 -19.17 4.52
C GLY A 534 19.36 -19.14 4.27
N ILE A 535 18.92 -19.14 3.00
CA ILE A 535 17.50 -19.11 2.63
C ILE A 535 17.10 -20.38 1.86
N PRO A 536 15.85 -20.83 1.95
CA PRO A 536 15.35 -21.92 1.12
C PRO A 536 15.26 -21.50 -0.35
N LEU A 537 15.35 -22.49 -1.25
CA LEU A 537 15.25 -22.30 -2.70
C LEU A 537 14.11 -23.14 -3.27
N VAL A 538 13.15 -22.49 -3.93
CA VAL A 538 12.16 -23.15 -4.78
C VAL A 538 12.71 -23.22 -6.20
N MET A 539 13.05 -24.42 -6.64
CA MET A 539 13.63 -24.67 -7.96
C MET A 539 12.73 -25.61 -8.76
N ARG A 540 12.31 -25.17 -9.95
CA ARG A 540 11.53 -26.01 -10.89
C ARG A 540 12.20 -26.06 -12.26
N GLN A 541 12.02 -27.19 -12.95
CA GLN A 541 12.43 -27.33 -14.35
C GLN A 541 11.35 -26.77 -15.27
N THR A 542 11.76 -26.21 -16.40
CA THR A 542 10.85 -25.79 -17.48
C THR A 542 11.39 -26.18 -18.85
N ALA A 543 10.49 -26.47 -19.79
CA ALA A 543 10.84 -26.86 -21.16
C ALA A 543 11.38 -25.71 -22.01
N GLY A 544 11.26 -24.46 -21.55
CA GLY A 544 11.75 -23.31 -22.29
C GLY A 544 10.81 -22.83 -23.40
N GLU A 545 9.55 -23.26 -23.35
CA GLU A 545 8.52 -22.96 -24.36
C GLU A 545 7.69 -21.74 -23.93
N LYS A 546 7.48 -20.82 -24.87
CA LYS A 546 6.67 -19.60 -24.68
C LYS A 546 5.28 -19.96 -24.14
N GLU A 547 4.80 -19.21 -23.15
CA GLU A 547 3.57 -19.44 -22.37
C GLU A 547 3.59 -20.62 -21.38
N LYS A 548 4.23 -21.76 -21.68
CA LYS A 548 4.41 -22.84 -20.69
C LYS A 548 5.35 -22.43 -19.56
N GLU A 549 6.42 -21.70 -19.88
CA GLU A 549 7.34 -21.11 -18.89
C GLU A 549 6.63 -20.22 -17.86
N LEU A 550 5.55 -19.53 -18.26
CA LEU A 550 4.76 -18.70 -17.34
C LEU A 550 3.92 -19.54 -16.38
N ASP A 551 3.42 -20.69 -16.83
CA ASP A 551 2.70 -21.62 -15.96
C ASP A 551 3.64 -22.31 -14.97
N ASP A 552 4.85 -22.64 -15.40
CA ASP A 552 5.88 -23.16 -14.50
C ASP A 552 6.29 -22.11 -13.45
N LEU A 553 6.41 -20.85 -13.85
CA LEU A 553 6.66 -19.74 -12.93
C LEU A 553 5.50 -19.58 -11.94
N ARG A 554 4.25 -19.62 -12.42
CA ARG A 554 3.05 -19.57 -11.57
C ARG A 554 3.09 -20.65 -10.50
N LYS A 555 3.38 -21.90 -10.87
CA LYS A 555 3.49 -23.02 -9.92
C LYS A 555 4.63 -22.83 -8.92
N ALA A 556 5.78 -22.30 -9.35
CA ALA A 556 6.89 -21.99 -8.44
C ALA A 556 6.52 -20.89 -7.43
N LEU A 557 5.84 -19.84 -7.89
CA LEU A 557 5.37 -18.74 -7.05
C LEU A 557 4.26 -19.20 -6.08
N GLU A 558 3.33 -20.05 -6.54
CA GLU A 558 2.29 -20.65 -5.71
C GLU A 558 2.92 -21.54 -4.61
N GLU A 559 3.90 -22.36 -4.97
CA GLU A 559 4.66 -23.17 -4.02
C GLU A 559 5.41 -22.30 -3.00
N ALA A 560 6.08 -21.24 -3.46
CA ALA A 560 6.77 -20.30 -2.58
C ALA A 560 5.80 -19.60 -1.61
N LYS A 561 4.63 -19.19 -2.11
CA LYS A 561 3.55 -18.61 -1.29
C LYS A 561 3.05 -19.60 -0.25
N LEU A 562 2.82 -20.85 -0.65
CA LEU A 562 2.31 -21.90 0.22
C LEU A 562 3.33 -22.43 1.24
N ARG A 563 4.62 -22.49 0.91
CA ARG A 563 5.65 -23.04 1.81
C ARG A 563 6.33 -21.98 2.65
N HIS A 564 6.60 -20.81 2.07
CA HIS A 564 7.40 -19.76 2.69
C HIS A 564 6.59 -18.51 3.06
N GLY A 565 5.30 -18.46 2.72
CA GLY A 565 4.40 -17.38 3.12
C GLY A 565 4.80 -16.04 2.51
N ILE A 566 5.32 -16.05 1.28
CA ILE A 566 5.67 -14.81 0.58
C ILE A 566 4.39 -13.99 0.29
N GLU A 567 4.52 -12.68 0.45
CA GLU A 567 3.50 -11.66 0.20
C GLU A 567 3.86 -10.82 -1.05
N GLY A 568 5.09 -10.96 -1.55
CA GLY A 568 5.56 -10.31 -2.77
C GLY A 568 6.74 -11.02 -3.44
N ILE A 569 7.10 -10.54 -4.62
CA ILE A 569 8.12 -11.09 -5.50
C ILE A 569 9.14 -10.00 -5.80
N VAL A 570 10.43 -10.31 -5.70
CA VAL A 570 11.52 -9.42 -6.17
C VAL A 570 11.99 -9.92 -7.53
N SER A 571 12.04 -9.02 -8.51
CA SER A 571 12.61 -9.28 -9.83
C SER A 571 13.84 -8.41 -10.06
N GLY A 572 14.89 -9.01 -10.61
CA GLY A 572 16.07 -8.33 -11.13
C GLY A 572 15.86 -7.71 -12.51
N ALA A 573 14.63 -7.72 -13.06
CA ALA A 573 14.35 -7.09 -14.35
C ALA A 573 14.60 -5.57 -14.28
N LEU A 574 15.50 -5.08 -15.12
CA LEU A 574 15.95 -3.69 -15.16
C LEU A 574 15.24 -2.85 -16.24
N PHE A 575 15.10 -3.38 -17.46
CA PHE A 575 14.52 -2.64 -18.61
C PHE A 575 13.50 -3.44 -19.45
N SER A 576 13.34 -4.75 -19.25
CA SER A 576 12.46 -5.57 -20.09
C SER A 576 10.98 -5.45 -19.67
N ASP A 577 10.22 -4.61 -20.39
CA ASP A 577 8.78 -4.39 -20.13
C ASP A 577 8.01 -5.70 -20.29
N TYR A 578 8.49 -6.53 -21.21
CA TYR A 578 7.95 -7.84 -21.51
C TYR A 578 8.09 -8.82 -20.33
N GLN A 579 9.28 -8.93 -19.72
CA GLN A 579 9.47 -9.82 -18.57
C GLN A 579 8.72 -9.31 -17.34
N ARG A 580 8.80 -8.01 -17.06
CA ARG A 580 8.14 -7.40 -15.91
C ARG A 580 6.62 -7.58 -15.97
N SER A 581 5.98 -7.19 -17.07
CA SER A 581 4.51 -7.25 -17.21
C SER A 581 3.96 -8.67 -17.06
N ARG A 582 4.70 -9.68 -17.52
CA ARG A 582 4.32 -11.09 -17.37
C ARG A 582 4.44 -11.59 -15.94
N ILE A 583 5.54 -11.26 -15.25
CA ILE A 583 5.70 -11.59 -13.82
C ILE A 583 4.64 -10.86 -13.00
N GLU A 584 4.37 -9.60 -13.31
CA GLU A 584 3.33 -8.80 -12.64
C GLU A 584 1.96 -9.43 -12.82
N LYS A 585 1.61 -9.87 -14.02
CA LYS A 585 0.34 -10.58 -14.29
C LYS A 585 0.20 -11.84 -13.42
N VAL A 586 1.22 -12.70 -13.39
CA VAL A 586 1.19 -13.92 -12.56
C VAL A 586 1.16 -13.58 -11.06
N GLY A 587 1.89 -12.54 -10.66
CA GLY A 587 1.86 -12.01 -9.28
C GLY A 587 0.46 -11.55 -8.88
N ASP A 588 -0.18 -10.71 -9.70
CA ASP A 588 -1.53 -10.20 -9.48
C ASP A 588 -2.57 -11.33 -9.41
N GLU A 589 -2.49 -12.34 -10.29
CA GLU A 589 -3.32 -13.55 -10.24
C GLU A 589 -3.21 -14.29 -8.90
N LEU A 590 -1.99 -14.35 -8.36
CA LEU A 590 -1.69 -14.99 -7.07
C LEU A 590 -1.81 -14.04 -5.87
N GLY A 591 -2.19 -12.77 -6.06
CA GLY A 591 -2.20 -11.77 -4.99
C GLY A 591 -0.82 -11.51 -4.35
N LEU A 592 0.26 -11.60 -5.14
CA LEU A 592 1.64 -11.31 -4.76
C LEU A 592 2.10 -9.99 -5.39
N LYS A 593 2.64 -9.08 -4.58
CA LYS A 593 3.12 -7.79 -5.06
C LYS A 593 4.49 -7.88 -5.75
N LEU A 594 4.63 -7.38 -6.97
CA LEU A 594 5.92 -7.33 -7.66
C LEU A 594 6.76 -6.10 -7.24
N PHE A 595 8.05 -6.35 -6.97
CA PHE A 595 9.07 -5.35 -6.70
C PHE A 595 10.21 -5.48 -7.71
N SER A 596 10.46 -4.43 -8.50
CA SER A 596 11.57 -4.33 -9.44
C SER A 596 12.45 -3.12 -9.07
N PRO A 597 13.29 -3.20 -8.03
CA PRO A 597 13.98 -2.04 -7.48
C PRO A 597 15.05 -1.44 -8.41
N LEU A 598 15.51 -2.22 -9.39
CA LEU A 598 16.51 -1.81 -10.39
C LEU A 598 15.87 -1.18 -11.63
N TRP A 599 14.54 -1.17 -11.72
CA TRP A 599 13.83 -0.74 -12.91
C TRP A 599 14.09 0.73 -13.25
N HIS A 600 14.55 1.01 -14.47
CA HIS A 600 15.01 2.34 -14.93
C HIS A 600 16.22 2.92 -14.18
N MET A 601 16.99 2.11 -13.46
CA MET A 601 18.25 2.56 -12.87
C MET A 601 19.30 2.79 -13.98
N ASP A 602 20.16 3.79 -13.83
CA ASP A 602 21.29 3.96 -14.75
C ASP A 602 22.30 2.83 -14.56
N GLN A 603 22.69 2.19 -15.66
CA GLN A 603 23.50 0.97 -15.68
C GLN A 603 24.90 1.15 -15.09
N GLU A 604 25.52 2.30 -15.34
CA GLU A 604 26.82 2.59 -14.76
C GLU A 604 26.68 2.81 -13.25
N GLN A 605 25.67 3.60 -12.84
CA GLN A 605 25.41 3.82 -11.42
C GLN A 605 25.08 2.53 -10.67
N GLU A 606 24.32 1.62 -11.29
CA GLU A 606 24.00 0.32 -10.72
C GLU A 606 25.27 -0.47 -10.41
N LEU A 607 26.12 -0.70 -11.42
CA LEU A 607 27.32 -1.52 -11.26
C LEU A 607 28.28 -0.92 -10.23
N ARG A 608 28.45 0.41 -10.23
CA ARG A 608 29.26 1.08 -9.21
C ARG A 608 28.64 0.99 -7.82
N GLN A 609 27.32 1.13 -7.70
CA GLN A 609 26.65 1.01 -6.40
C GLN A 609 26.80 -0.41 -5.87
N LEU A 610 26.60 -1.43 -6.70
CA LEU A 610 26.78 -2.83 -6.37
C LEU A 610 28.19 -3.10 -5.81
N LEU A 611 29.24 -2.60 -6.48
CA LEU A 611 30.62 -2.77 -6.03
C LEU A 611 30.88 -2.05 -4.70
N ARG A 612 30.38 -0.82 -4.53
CA ARG A 612 30.49 -0.07 -3.26
C ARG A 612 29.80 -0.75 -2.10
N GLU A 613 28.73 -1.50 -2.36
CA GLU A 613 28.01 -2.28 -1.36
C GLU A 613 28.73 -3.59 -1.01
N GLY A 614 29.89 -3.89 -1.62
CA GLY A 614 30.73 -5.03 -1.27
C GLY A 614 30.38 -6.33 -1.99
N PHE A 615 29.76 -6.25 -3.16
CA PHE A 615 29.56 -7.42 -4.02
C PHE A 615 30.86 -7.80 -4.73
N GLU A 616 31.20 -9.08 -4.70
CA GLU A 616 32.25 -9.69 -5.51
C GLU A 616 31.60 -10.44 -6.68
N VAL A 617 31.73 -9.85 -7.87
CA VAL A 617 31.14 -10.37 -9.12
C VAL A 617 32.26 -10.75 -10.07
N ILE A 618 32.11 -11.85 -10.81
CA ILE A 618 33.06 -12.25 -11.86
C ILE A 618 32.37 -12.33 -13.23
N PHE A 619 33.12 -12.10 -14.30
CA PHE A 619 32.66 -12.36 -15.67
C PHE A 619 32.65 -13.87 -15.95
N VAL A 620 31.54 -14.38 -16.48
CA VAL A 620 31.39 -15.80 -16.86
C VAL A 620 31.03 -16.00 -18.32
N SER A 621 30.56 -14.99 -19.05
CA SER A 621 30.59 -15.00 -20.51
C SER A 621 30.92 -13.62 -21.04
N VAL A 622 31.38 -13.55 -22.28
CA VAL A 622 31.50 -12.31 -23.06
C VAL A 622 31.02 -12.61 -24.48
N ALA A 623 30.30 -11.66 -25.10
CA ALA A 623 29.72 -11.81 -26.43
C ALA A 623 29.68 -10.49 -27.23
N ALA A 624 30.50 -9.50 -26.86
CA ALA A 624 30.50 -8.17 -27.48
C ALA A 624 31.90 -7.73 -27.94
N GLU A 625 31.93 -6.91 -29.00
CA GLU A 625 33.17 -6.33 -29.51
C GLU A 625 33.87 -5.48 -28.43
N GLY A 626 35.16 -5.72 -28.21
CA GLY A 626 35.94 -5.09 -27.15
C GLY A 626 35.97 -5.86 -25.83
N LEU A 627 35.21 -6.95 -25.71
CA LEU A 627 35.33 -7.94 -24.65
C LEU A 627 35.92 -9.23 -25.23
N ASP A 628 36.91 -9.80 -24.55
CA ASP A 628 37.59 -11.03 -24.95
C ASP A 628 37.79 -11.98 -23.76
N GLY A 629 38.40 -13.13 -24.01
CA GLY A 629 38.64 -14.14 -22.97
C GLY A 629 39.45 -13.64 -21.76
N SER A 630 40.18 -12.53 -21.86
CA SER A 630 40.96 -11.97 -20.74
C SER A 630 40.09 -11.38 -19.62
N TRP A 631 38.80 -11.16 -19.88
CA TRP A 631 37.84 -10.68 -18.89
C TRP A 631 37.28 -11.80 -18.01
N LEU A 632 37.22 -13.03 -18.54
CA LEU A 632 36.56 -14.17 -17.89
C LEU A 632 37.26 -14.59 -16.60
N GLY A 633 36.47 -14.96 -15.59
CA GLY A 633 36.94 -15.43 -14.28
C GLY A 633 37.53 -14.32 -13.39
N ARG A 634 37.72 -13.11 -13.91
CA ARG A 634 38.19 -11.96 -13.13
C ARG A 634 37.04 -11.30 -12.39
N ARG A 635 37.38 -10.74 -11.22
CA ARG A 635 36.46 -9.89 -10.46
C ARG A 635 36.26 -8.57 -11.18
N ILE A 636 35.02 -8.11 -11.25
CA ILE A 636 34.66 -6.78 -11.74
C ILE A 636 35.15 -5.74 -10.72
N THR A 637 35.90 -4.75 -11.19
CA THR A 637 36.37 -3.62 -10.38
C THR A 637 35.85 -2.29 -10.92
N GLU A 638 35.93 -1.22 -10.12
CA GLU A 638 35.57 0.15 -10.57
C GLU A 638 36.34 0.57 -11.85
N LYS A 639 37.60 0.12 -12.00
CA LYS A 639 38.38 0.36 -13.22
C LYS A 639 37.85 -0.40 -14.43
N ASP A 640 37.28 -1.58 -14.22
CA ASP A 640 36.62 -2.33 -15.30
C ASP A 640 35.30 -1.65 -15.69
N VAL A 641 34.58 -1.03 -14.74
CA VAL A 641 33.41 -0.18 -15.05
C VAL A 641 33.79 1.02 -15.92
N ASP A 642 34.90 1.70 -15.62
CA ASP A 642 35.41 2.80 -16.45
C ASP A 642 35.71 2.35 -17.89
N ARG A 643 36.27 1.16 -18.06
CA ARG A 643 36.54 0.56 -19.37
C ARG A 643 35.26 0.23 -20.13
N LEU A 644 34.27 -0.35 -19.45
CA LEU A 644 32.96 -0.64 -20.04
C LEU A 644 32.22 0.64 -20.45
N ALA A 645 32.31 1.71 -19.64
CA ALA A 645 31.76 3.03 -19.98
C ALA A 645 32.47 3.67 -21.19
N ALA A 646 33.77 3.44 -21.36
CA ALA A 646 34.50 3.85 -22.54
C ALA A 646 34.07 3.04 -23.79
N LEU A 647 33.86 1.73 -23.66
CA LEU A 647 33.34 0.88 -24.74
C LEU A 647 31.93 1.32 -25.15
N ARG A 648 31.03 1.61 -24.21
CA ARG A 648 29.70 2.18 -24.49
C ARG A 648 29.76 3.39 -25.43
N LYS A 649 30.72 4.31 -25.21
CA LYS A 649 30.89 5.50 -26.08
C LYS A 649 31.39 5.14 -27.48
N LYS A 650 32.11 4.02 -27.62
CA LYS A 650 32.72 3.58 -28.88
C LYS A 650 31.77 2.75 -29.74
N ASN A 651 31.05 1.79 -29.14
CA ASN A 651 30.26 0.80 -29.87
C ASN A 651 28.85 0.56 -29.31
N GLY A 652 28.38 1.40 -28.37
CA GLY A 652 27.02 1.31 -27.84
C GLY A 652 26.79 0.20 -26.82
N LEU A 653 27.84 -0.49 -26.35
CA LEU A 653 27.78 -1.54 -25.34
C LEU A 653 27.03 -1.13 -24.07
N ASN A 654 26.20 -2.02 -23.52
CA ASN A 654 25.60 -1.84 -22.21
C ASN A 654 26.60 -2.15 -21.10
N VAL A 655 26.87 -1.15 -20.24
CA VAL A 655 27.86 -1.25 -19.14
C VAL A 655 27.53 -2.36 -18.15
N ALA A 656 26.25 -2.65 -17.92
CA ALA A 656 25.81 -3.72 -17.03
C ALA A 656 25.61 -5.06 -17.77
N GLY A 657 25.89 -5.15 -19.07
CA GLY A 657 25.82 -6.42 -19.83
C GLY A 657 24.41 -6.92 -20.15
N GLU A 658 23.38 -6.07 -20.04
CA GLU A 658 21.98 -6.50 -20.23
C GLU A 658 21.63 -6.90 -21.67
N GLY A 659 22.36 -6.42 -22.66
CA GLY A 659 22.18 -6.79 -24.06
C GLY A 659 22.76 -8.17 -24.38
N GLY A 660 23.23 -8.89 -23.36
CA GLY A 660 23.95 -10.15 -23.51
C GLY A 660 25.44 -9.95 -23.80
N GLU A 661 25.98 -8.73 -23.62
CA GLU A 661 27.39 -8.44 -23.90
C GLU A 661 28.34 -9.23 -23.00
N TYR A 662 27.92 -9.49 -21.77
CA TYR A 662 28.61 -10.40 -20.87
C TYR A 662 27.63 -10.96 -19.84
N GLU A 663 27.95 -12.14 -19.34
CA GLU A 663 27.24 -12.74 -18.22
C GLU A 663 28.08 -12.69 -16.95
N SER A 664 27.41 -12.58 -15.81
CA SER A 664 28.05 -12.40 -14.51
C SER A 664 27.71 -13.52 -13.53
N LEU A 665 28.60 -13.74 -12.56
CA LEU A 665 28.34 -14.59 -11.40
C LEU A 665 28.72 -13.85 -10.12
N VAL A 666 27.81 -13.82 -9.15
CA VAL A 666 28.12 -13.33 -7.80
C VAL A 666 28.75 -14.44 -6.99
N VAL A 667 30.01 -14.23 -6.56
CA VAL A 667 30.76 -15.18 -5.72
C VAL A 667 30.75 -14.78 -4.25
N ASP A 668 30.52 -13.51 -3.95
CA ASP A 668 30.26 -13.03 -2.59
C ASP A 668 29.40 -11.76 -2.61
N CYS A 669 28.59 -11.57 -1.58
CA CYS A 669 27.90 -10.31 -1.32
C CYS A 669 27.54 -10.19 0.18
N PRO A 670 27.08 -9.02 0.66
CA PRO A 670 26.73 -8.84 2.07
C PRO A 670 25.63 -9.77 2.60
N MET A 671 24.80 -10.35 1.71
CA MET A 671 23.78 -11.31 2.12
C MET A 671 24.33 -12.70 2.43
N PHE A 672 25.56 -13.00 2.00
CA PHE A 672 26.15 -14.33 2.15
C PHE A 672 26.82 -14.47 3.52
N GLY A 673 26.59 -15.56 4.24
CA GLY A 673 27.37 -15.98 5.40
C GLY A 673 28.68 -16.71 5.02
N LYS A 674 28.78 -17.22 3.79
CA LYS A 674 29.96 -17.92 3.24
C LYS A 674 30.23 -17.44 1.81
N LYS A 675 31.49 -17.35 1.39
CA LYS A 675 31.84 -17.02 -0.01
C LYS A 675 31.80 -18.27 -0.88
N ILE A 676 31.52 -18.11 -2.16
CA ILE A 676 31.63 -19.18 -3.16
C ILE A 676 33.06 -19.21 -3.69
N LYS A 677 33.74 -20.33 -3.51
CA LYS A 677 35.04 -20.59 -4.11
C LYS A 677 34.86 -21.44 -5.37
N VAL A 678 35.23 -20.86 -6.51
CA VAL A 678 35.31 -21.57 -7.79
C VAL A 678 36.61 -22.39 -7.82
N MET A 679 36.52 -23.69 -8.11
CA MET A 679 37.64 -24.64 -8.05
C MET A 679 37.96 -25.29 -9.39
N GLY A 680 37.04 -25.30 -10.36
CA GLY A 680 37.27 -25.82 -11.70
C GLY A 680 36.64 -24.92 -12.75
N LEU A 681 37.43 -24.57 -13.77
CA LEU A 681 37.04 -23.69 -14.87
C LEU A 681 37.31 -24.40 -16.20
N SER A 682 36.34 -24.41 -17.11
CA SER A 682 36.53 -24.82 -18.49
C SER A 682 35.94 -23.76 -19.41
N MET A 683 36.72 -23.30 -20.38
CA MET A 683 36.27 -22.32 -21.37
C MET A 683 35.70 -23.05 -22.59
N ALA A 684 34.59 -22.55 -23.12
CA ALA A 684 33.98 -23.01 -24.36
C ALA A 684 33.68 -21.81 -25.27
N GLY A 685 33.98 -21.94 -26.57
CA GLY A 685 33.80 -20.88 -27.57
C GLY A 685 35.11 -20.40 -28.23
N GLU A 686 34.99 -19.71 -29.36
CA GLU A 686 36.10 -19.12 -30.13
C GLU A 686 35.75 -17.68 -30.53
N GLY A 687 36.75 -16.78 -30.56
CA GLY A 687 36.58 -15.39 -30.99
C GLY A 687 35.92 -14.49 -29.95
N ILE A 688 34.85 -13.79 -30.35
CA ILE A 688 34.16 -12.73 -29.58
C ILE A 688 33.10 -13.27 -28.61
N SER A 689 32.77 -14.57 -28.70
CA SER A 689 31.80 -15.25 -27.84
C SER A 689 32.48 -16.38 -27.08
N VAL A 690 32.71 -16.18 -25.78
CA VAL A 690 33.42 -17.13 -24.92
C VAL A 690 32.67 -17.29 -23.61
N LEU A 691 32.41 -18.54 -23.23
CA LEU A 691 31.68 -18.93 -22.02
C LEU A 691 32.59 -19.68 -21.04
N LEU A 692 32.48 -19.34 -19.76
CA LEU A 692 33.17 -19.98 -18.65
C LEU A 692 32.20 -20.93 -17.93
N HIS A 693 32.40 -22.23 -18.14
CA HIS A 693 31.72 -23.27 -17.38
C HIS A 693 32.44 -23.49 -16.05
N ILE A 694 31.68 -23.46 -14.96
CA ILE A 694 32.19 -23.71 -13.61
C ILE A 694 31.93 -25.17 -13.27
N GLY A 695 32.96 -26.01 -13.47
CA GLY A 695 32.86 -27.46 -13.26
C GLY A 695 32.80 -27.88 -11.79
N LYS A 696 33.38 -27.09 -10.87
CA LYS A 696 33.30 -27.35 -9.42
C LYS A 696 33.36 -26.05 -8.64
N ALA A 697 32.40 -25.86 -7.73
CA ALA A 697 32.35 -24.74 -6.80
C ALA A 697 31.91 -25.23 -5.41
N GLY A 698 32.26 -24.50 -4.35
CA GLY A 698 31.87 -24.83 -2.99
C GLY A 698 31.88 -23.62 -2.07
N LEU A 699 31.28 -23.76 -0.88
CA LEU A 699 31.23 -22.70 0.12
C LEU A 699 32.49 -22.67 0.98
N LYS A 700 33.02 -21.46 1.20
CA LYS A 700 34.16 -21.17 2.06
C LYS A 700 33.74 -20.14 3.11
N ALA A 701 34.21 -20.29 4.36
CA ALA A 701 34.03 -19.25 5.38
C ALA A 701 34.60 -17.89 4.91
N LYS A 702 33.94 -16.82 5.33
CA LYS A 702 34.27 -15.44 4.93
C LYS A 702 35.58 -14.94 5.50
#